data_AF-A0A3D1VP56-F1
#
_entry.id   AF-A0A3D1VP56-F1
#
_cell.length_a   1.000
_cell.length_b   1.000
_cell.length_c   1.000
_cell.angle_alpha   90.00
_cell.angle_beta   90.00
_cell.angle_gamma   90.00
#
_symmetry.space_group_name_H-M   'P 1'
#
loop_
_entity.id
_entity.type
_entity.pdbx_description
1 polymer ?
#
loop_
_entity_poly.entity_id
_entity_poly.type
_entity_poly.pdbx_seq_one_letter_code
_entity_poly.pdbx_strand_id
1 'polypeptide(L)'
;YVNSTSGNDSNTGMSASPVKTLEKAITLLETGDVQTTGTVFFQTDYVHKIVQINPASEPSMYFTSAHTRHIVFTSDPANCKTFEVALSGTFAPSGSSRFYGVDINLIFNGPETFDYINVRVRPDYDNLLYFVSDITATVPLTEGGEASYTFKQGDPFYANYTFTKTSGTVVATPVPYGAETEIRQFYYRVERIRYFPHGDDIFEITGNATWDVINATDQAKKGHVALPNVTGYANDVGSIYIHPSGQVTLGAGSWGGMFGYNPLYGGSPVDGTTVTIKNSPHFTCCGGPYTNVGNTGETYTIIFDESANLTVSDLFQVSNAGLVTPNCKPISPMDVYVVMRSKNVTFNANCYLDDATAPGRGTYNLILDGPDAYKANYFLQGFNTLKLVNMDSISFDHSLLPSVGYSEIIIEDDEDTLLWYDSLPTKPVTIRIEKAGSEWYSKRIPVAFCDNPEIMSYLNEAESAAIIGDLVYSDDDMMVYFEIPVSSVIYSAPGVSESITVPDSHEYDSGETMNIPALGQTVLNDGRFFAGWKHADTLVVYQPGDTYTVVKGVNRFEAMWGYKINYITGYESASTPVSLVDEKAYATGSEAILSNDLCHTVVTDENGIEVGFYGWMVDNKFYHAGDSVQVNLTTPPVKAVWAPVVFVDANYAGGDSDGTFDKPFTNADLTHGALNAVWSAYPSYSYGIVCFKADYVWDARNSTLATVPDTKQHMLNLAAADKPILYRGVSDDVILSFWDSNATKTIYYVGTLGETGFDGLAVRMATKSQTRFFPSYDLYFGPNFSVCLTALDPSNPAKTVGIDPMNQIDTHFVGRVYGGAWDFIYTGINSSSRSQTYYIGTGESDLTVNVIANNNINSKCKSLVYINSGTVKLLHVAAIDKINSSNYGRVVTGSLTYVFKGGIIQRIRDYHDESQQNHATRTNPYCENLVRTLVFDGYIGSVGYDHLAVNLNANGLDNLSFINGANVTFTGENIVMKANANGIVYKDAGSSFVGVSIQGIKSNYTSGESLGSTMTVASGFSVWNGDAWNTPVSAKFITGYDEVSIPEMITTEGSKVILPNDLCHAVVIDANNIEVGFYGWMVNDKFYFAG
;
A
#
# COMPACT_ATOMS: atom_id res chain seq x y z
N TYR A 1 33.58 12.49 22.33
CA TYR A 1 33.83 13.79 23.01
C TYR A 1 34.18 14.86 21.99
N VAL A 2 33.53 16.03 22.07
CA VAL A 2 33.78 17.20 21.19
C VAL A 2 34.32 18.37 22.03
N ASN A 3 35.38 19.01 21.53
CA ASN A 3 35.95 20.22 22.12
C ASN A 3 36.34 21.19 20.99
N SER A 4 35.55 22.24 20.81
CA SER A 4 35.69 23.23 19.73
C SER A 4 36.99 24.05 19.82
N THR A 5 37.55 24.17 21.03
CA THR A 5 38.71 25.04 21.31
C THR A 5 40.04 24.28 21.17
N SER A 6 40.15 23.10 21.79
CA SER A 6 41.41 22.34 21.86
C SER A 6 41.37 20.98 21.17
N GLY A 7 40.24 20.59 20.57
CA GLY A 7 40.11 19.33 19.84
C GLY A 7 40.85 19.31 18.50
N ASN A 8 41.03 18.11 17.94
CA ASN A 8 41.61 17.89 16.61
C ASN A 8 40.87 16.74 15.90
N ASP A 9 40.50 16.90 14.64
CA ASP A 9 39.72 15.88 13.89
C ASP A 9 40.54 14.65 13.45
N SER A 10 41.85 14.67 13.65
CA SER A 10 42.66 13.45 13.60
C SER A 10 42.54 12.57 14.85
N ASN A 11 41.85 13.04 15.90
CA ASN A 11 41.74 12.33 17.17
C ASN A 11 40.72 11.19 17.12
N THR A 12 40.78 10.32 18.13
CA THR A 12 39.93 9.13 18.27
C THR A 12 38.60 9.39 18.98
N GLY A 13 38.36 10.61 19.46
CA GLY A 13 37.09 11.00 20.08
C GLY A 13 36.94 10.61 21.55
N MET A 14 38.00 10.10 22.20
CA MET A 14 38.08 9.78 23.63
C MET A 14 38.18 11.05 24.48
N SER A 15 37.89 10.98 25.79
CA SER A 15 37.90 12.15 26.69
C SER A 15 39.24 12.89 26.74
N ALA A 16 40.36 12.14 26.71
CA ALA A 16 41.72 12.67 26.66
C ALA A 16 42.18 13.08 25.24
N SER A 17 41.40 12.76 24.20
CA SER A 17 41.69 13.04 22.80
C SER A 17 40.40 13.43 22.06
N PRO A 18 39.79 14.59 22.40
CA PRO A 18 38.52 15.00 21.85
C PRO A 18 38.66 15.45 20.39
N VAL A 19 37.62 15.23 19.58
CA VAL A 19 37.57 15.74 18.21
C VAL A 19 37.13 17.21 18.18
N LYS A 20 37.40 17.90 17.08
CA LYS A 20 37.11 19.32 16.93
C LYS A 20 35.71 19.56 16.36
N THR A 21 35.26 18.73 15.42
CA THR A 21 33.99 18.88 14.69
C THR A 21 32.98 17.80 15.05
N LEU A 22 31.70 18.15 14.86
CA LEU A 22 30.57 17.25 15.07
C LEU A 22 30.53 16.14 14.02
N GLU A 23 30.80 16.46 12.76
CA GLU A 23 30.85 15.51 11.65
C GLU A 23 31.86 14.40 11.92
N LYS A 24 33.03 14.77 12.47
CA LYS A 24 34.04 13.78 12.84
C LYS A 24 33.57 12.89 13.99
N ALA A 25 32.87 13.45 14.98
CA ALA A 25 32.33 12.67 16.10
C ALA A 25 31.31 11.63 15.61
N ILE A 26 30.38 12.03 14.75
CA ILE A 26 29.36 11.15 14.16
C ILE A 26 30.02 10.07 13.31
N THR A 27 31.00 10.43 12.46
CA THR A 27 31.74 9.45 11.64
C THR A 27 32.41 8.38 12.51
N LEU A 28 33.04 8.77 13.62
CA LEU A 28 33.67 7.82 14.54
C LEU A 28 32.66 6.90 15.21
N LEU A 29 31.49 7.43 15.60
CA LEU A 29 30.40 6.63 16.15
C LEU A 29 29.94 5.62 15.10
N GLU A 30 29.59 6.03 13.88
CA GLU A 30 29.12 5.11 12.82
C GLU A 30 30.11 3.99 12.49
N THR A 31 31.42 4.20 12.63
CA THR A 31 32.43 3.14 12.42
C THR A 31 32.53 2.08 13.53
N GLY A 32 31.91 2.30 14.69
CA GLY A 32 31.91 1.36 15.82
C GLY A 32 30.79 0.30 15.75
N ASP A 33 30.52 -0.41 16.85
CA ASP A 33 29.38 -1.35 16.94
C ASP A 33 28.04 -0.60 16.90
N VAL A 34 27.25 -0.85 15.85
CA VAL A 34 25.97 -0.17 15.56
C VAL A 34 24.80 -0.63 16.44
N GLN A 35 24.97 -1.71 17.22
CA GLN A 35 23.95 -2.21 18.16
C GLN A 35 23.84 -1.39 19.45
N THR A 36 24.70 -0.36 19.63
CA THR A 36 24.77 0.45 20.85
C THR A 36 24.52 1.92 20.55
N THR A 37 23.78 2.60 21.44
CA THR A 37 23.59 4.06 21.39
C THR A 37 24.93 4.78 21.46
N GLY A 38 25.14 5.71 20.53
CA GLY A 38 26.31 6.60 20.50
C GLY A 38 26.10 7.85 21.35
N THR A 39 27.15 8.41 21.94
CA THR A 39 27.06 9.65 22.72
C THR A 39 28.07 10.69 22.24
N VAL A 40 27.56 11.86 21.88
CA VAL A 40 28.36 13.06 21.62
C VAL A 40 28.35 13.92 22.88
N PHE A 41 29.43 13.80 23.66
CA PHE A 41 29.64 14.60 24.87
C PHE A 41 30.42 15.89 24.57
N PHE A 42 29.80 17.07 24.78
CA PHE A 42 30.41 18.39 24.59
C PHE A 42 31.20 18.83 25.83
N GLN A 43 32.49 19.11 25.66
CA GLN A 43 33.37 19.61 26.74
C GLN A 43 33.38 21.15 26.82
N THR A 44 33.08 21.83 25.70
CA THR A 44 33.02 23.28 25.56
C THR A 44 31.76 23.66 24.78
N ASP A 45 31.41 24.95 24.79
CA ASP A 45 30.38 25.45 23.88
C ASP A 45 30.77 25.19 22.42
N TYR A 46 29.79 24.86 21.59
CA TYR A 46 29.99 24.46 20.19
C TYR A 46 29.05 25.25 19.28
N VAL A 47 29.60 25.80 18.19
CA VAL A 47 28.81 26.43 17.13
C VAL A 47 28.83 25.52 15.93
N HIS A 48 27.65 25.04 15.56
CA HIS A 48 27.41 24.23 14.38
C HIS A 48 26.82 25.08 13.28
N LYS A 49 27.60 25.31 12.23
CA LYS A 49 27.16 26.08 11.08
C LYS A 49 26.55 25.14 10.06
N ILE A 50 25.24 25.26 9.86
CA ILE A 50 24.52 24.48 8.86
C ILE A 50 24.36 25.33 7.61
N VAL A 51 24.75 24.76 6.47
CA VAL A 51 24.67 25.40 5.16
C VAL A 51 23.60 24.74 4.30
N GLN A 52 22.94 25.54 3.48
CA GLN A 52 21.94 25.07 2.53
C GLN A 52 22.55 24.23 1.40
N ILE A 53 21.93 23.10 1.07
CA ILE A 53 22.45 22.13 0.09
C ILE A 53 22.42 22.72 -1.32
N ASN A 54 21.26 23.29 -1.71
CA ASN A 54 21.05 23.86 -3.04
C ASN A 54 20.41 25.26 -2.92
N PRO A 55 21.24 26.32 -2.74
CA PRO A 55 20.76 27.67 -2.44
C PRO A 55 19.83 28.28 -3.49
N ALA A 56 19.83 27.74 -4.72
CA ALA A 56 19.07 28.28 -5.84
C ALA A 56 17.69 27.64 -6.05
N SER A 57 17.39 26.50 -5.41
CA SER A 57 16.17 25.74 -5.74
C SER A 57 15.44 25.06 -4.59
N GLU A 58 16.04 24.88 -3.40
CA GLU A 58 15.38 24.15 -2.31
C GLU A 58 15.70 24.71 -0.92
N PRO A 59 14.72 24.87 -0.01
CA PRO A 59 14.90 25.38 1.37
C PRO A 59 15.56 24.41 2.36
N SER A 60 16.01 23.22 1.92
CA SER A 60 16.43 22.11 2.77
C SER A 60 17.84 22.26 3.36
N MET A 61 17.97 21.94 4.65
CA MET A 61 19.20 21.99 5.43
C MET A 61 19.25 20.78 6.38
N TYR A 62 20.35 20.03 6.41
CA TYR A 62 20.49 18.87 7.28
C TYR A 62 21.16 19.24 8.60
N PHE A 63 20.55 18.85 9.73
CA PHE A 63 21.10 19.07 11.06
C PHE A 63 22.45 18.37 11.22
N THR A 64 22.52 17.11 10.80
CA THR A 64 23.72 16.27 10.81
C THR A 64 23.80 15.48 9.51
N SER A 65 24.94 14.83 9.26
CA SER A 65 25.05 13.80 8.24
C SER A 65 24.09 12.64 8.55
N ALA A 66 23.50 12.02 7.52
CA ALA A 66 22.65 10.85 7.72
C ALA A 66 23.39 9.74 8.48
N HIS A 67 22.74 9.12 9.46
CA HIS A 67 23.33 8.10 10.32
C HIS A 67 22.24 7.16 10.85
N THR A 68 22.60 5.90 11.06
CA THR A 68 21.62 4.85 11.45
C THR A 68 21.64 4.54 12.95
N ARG A 69 22.73 4.92 13.64
CA ARG A 69 22.86 4.73 15.07
C ARG A 69 22.06 5.76 15.85
N HIS A 70 21.45 5.38 16.96
CA HIS A 70 20.88 6.35 17.89
C HIS A 70 21.98 7.19 18.56
N ILE A 71 21.97 8.51 18.37
CA ILE A 71 22.98 9.43 18.93
C ILE A 71 22.36 10.34 20.00
N VAL A 72 23.00 10.36 21.17
CA VAL A 72 22.67 11.27 22.27
C VAL A 72 23.65 12.45 22.31
N PHE A 73 23.15 13.66 22.10
CA PHE A 73 23.89 14.91 22.28
C PHE A 73 23.75 15.39 23.73
N THR A 74 24.87 15.48 24.44
CA THR A 74 24.85 15.79 25.88
C THR A 74 26.09 16.52 26.38
N SER A 75 26.06 17.00 27.61
CA SER A 75 27.19 17.62 28.29
C SER A 75 27.12 17.41 29.81
N ASP A 76 28.00 18.07 30.57
CA ASP A 76 28.01 17.99 32.03
C ASP A 76 26.69 18.51 32.63
N PRO A 77 25.89 17.69 33.33
CA PRO A 77 24.62 18.12 33.93
C PRO A 77 24.76 19.26 34.95
N ALA A 78 25.91 19.39 35.60
CA ALA A 78 26.17 20.48 36.55
C ALA A 78 26.54 21.80 35.86
N ASN A 79 26.88 21.75 34.57
CA ASN A 79 27.36 22.89 33.79
C ASN A 79 27.08 22.66 32.29
N CYS A 80 25.80 22.62 31.93
CA CYS A 80 25.35 22.33 30.57
C CYS A 80 25.98 23.27 29.54
N LYS A 81 26.54 22.71 28.47
CA LYS A 81 27.18 23.45 27.38
C LYS A 81 26.15 23.97 26.38
N THR A 82 26.52 25.03 25.67
CA THR A 82 25.72 25.59 24.59
C THR A 82 26.07 24.92 23.27
N PHE A 83 25.05 24.36 22.61
CA PHE A 83 25.12 23.88 21.23
C PHE A 83 24.35 24.89 20.36
N GLU A 84 25.09 25.85 19.81
CA GLU A 84 24.53 26.88 18.96
C GLU A 84 24.48 26.44 17.50
N VAL A 85 23.34 26.61 16.86
CA VAL A 85 23.06 26.21 15.48
C VAL A 85 22.89 27.47 14.63
N ALA A 86 23.88 27.76 13.79
CA ALA A 86 23.90 28.93 12.92
C ALA A 86 23.41 28.54 11.51
N LEU A 87 22.30 29.13 11.08
CA LEU A 87 21.62 28.80 9.83
C LEU A 87 22.09 29.70 8.67
N SER A 88 22.79 29.12 7.71
CA SER A 88 23.34 29.80 6.52
C SER A 88 22.60 29.37 5.25
N GLY A 89 21.50 30.05 4.93
CA GLY A 89 20.69 29.83 3.72
C GLY A 89 20.44 31.12 2.95
N THR A 90 20.16 31.02 1.66
CA THR A 90 19.87 32.17 0.78
C THR A 90 18.64 31.97 -0.11
N PHE A 91 17.95 30.83 0.00
CA PHE A 91 16.72 30.55 -0.74
C PHE A 91 15.58 31.49 -0.30
N ALA A 92 15.10 32.29 -1.26
CA ALA A 92 13.96 33.18 -1.08
C ALA A 92 12.71 32.62 -1.78
N PRO A 93 11.56 32.52 -1.10
CA PRO A 93 10.33 32.01 -1.72
C PRO A 93 9.80 32.98 -2.81
N SER A 94 9.29 32.41 -3.91
CA SER A 94 8.76 33.16 -5.05
C SER A 94 7.61 34.10 -4.65
N GLY A 95 7.71 35.38 -5.01
CA GLY A 95 6.67 36.39 -4.76
C GLY A 95 6.83 37.21 -3.49
N SER A 96 7.93 37.06 -2.74
CA SER A 96 8.23 37.88 -1.57
C SER A 96 9.10 39.08 -1.92
N SER A 97 8.49 40.26 -2.02
CA SER A 97 9.20 41.55 -2.00
C SER A 97 9.75 41.91 -0.61
N ARG A 98 9.61 41.00 0.38
CA ARG A 98 9.83 41.20 1.82
C ARG A 98 11.31 41.04 2.20
N PHE A 99 12.12 42.07 1.97
CA PHE A 99 13.45 42.25 2.61
C PHE A 99 14.38 41.02 2.66
N TYR A 100 14.30 40.13 1.65
CA TYR A 100 15.17 38.96 1.50
C TYR A 100 15.19 37.97 2.68
N GLY A 101 14.03 37.64 3.26
CA GLY A 101 13.92 36.54 4.23
C GLY A 101 14.04 35.16 3.58
N VAL A 102 14.62 34.19 4.29
CA VAL A 102 14.76 32.79 3.83
C VAL A 102 13.78 31.86 4.52
N ASP A 103 13.25 30.89 3.76
CA ASP A 103 12.49 29.77 4.30
C ASP A 103 13.44 28.58 4.51
N ILE A 104 13.45 28.02 5.72
CA ILE A 104 14.36 26.94 6.13
C ILE A 104 13.57 25.71 6.55
N ASN A 105 13.90 24.58 5.91
CA ASN A 105 13.51 23.24 6.33
C ASN A 105 14.72 22.56 6.99
N LEU A 106 14.75 22.51 8.32
CA LEU A 106 15.80 21.86 9.09
C LEU A 106 15.45 20.39 9.32
N ILE A 107 16.22 19.49 8.70
CA ILE A 107 15.93 18.06 8.62
C ILE A 107 16.90 17.29 9.51
N PHE A 108 16.39 16.35 10.30
CA PHE A 108 17.17 15.47 11.19
C PHE A 108 17.22 14.07 10.59
N ASN A 109 18.35 13.66 10.00
CA ASN A 109 18.49 12.42 9.20
C ASN A 109 19.06 11.22 10.01
N GLY A 110 18.61 11.06 11.23
CA GLY A 110 18.98 9.90 12.04
C GLY A 110 18.28 9.94 13.39
N PRO A 111 18.37 8.84 14.16
CA PRO A 111 17.80 8.78 15.49
C PRO A 111 18.63 9.61 16.47
N GLU A 112 18.05 10.67 17.03
CA GLU A 112 18.74 11.67 17.83
C GLU A 112 18.01 11.99 19.14
N THR A 113 18.76 12.08 20.24
CA THR A 113 18.28 12.57 21.55
C THR A 113 19.14 13.73 22.04
N PHE A 114 18.52 14.75 22.63
CA PHE A 114 19.20 15.89 23.25
C PHE A 114 18.88 15.92 24.76
N ASP A 115 19.93 15.78 25.57
CA ASP A 115 19.82 15.68 27.03
C ASP A 115 20.96 16.43 27.73
N TYR A 116 20.66 17.19 28.79
CA TYR A 116 21.62 18.04 29.49
C TYR A 116 22.49 18.92 28.55
N ILE A 117 21.86 19.60 27.59
CA ILE A 117 22.50 20.48 26.62
C ILE A 117 21.60 21.69 26.31
N ASN A 118 22.19 22.87 26.11
CA ASN A 118 21.44 24.08 25.75
C ASN A 118 21.53 24.33 24.24
N VAL A 119 20.50 23.92 23.49
CA VAL A 119 20.45 24.13 22.03
C VAL A 119 19.89 25.51 21.71
N ARG A 120 20.61 26.27 20.88
CA ARG A 120 20.21 27.62 20.47
C ARG A 120 20.28 27.79 18.96
N VAL A 121 19.15 28.05 18.31
CA VAL A 121 19.09 28.22 16.85
C VAL A 121 19.04 29.70 16.48
N ARG A 122 19.84 30.13 15.52
CA ARG A 122 19.90 31.52 15.05
C ARG A 122 20.24 31.64 13.56
N PRO A 123 19.97 32.78 12.91
CA PRO A 123 20.59 33.08 11.63
C PRO A 123 22.12 33.12 11.76
N ASP A 124 22.80 32.75 10.69
CA ASP A 124 24.23 32.94 10.55
C ASP A 124 24.53 34.44 10.32
N TYR A 125 25.06 35.13 11.33
CA TYR A 125 25.38 36.55 11.23
C TYR A 125 26.50 36.85 10.22
N ASP A 126 27.27 35.85 9.82
CA ASP A 126 28.29 35.96 8.77
C ASP A 126 27.70 35.73 7.37
N ASN A 127 26.42 35.35 7.25
CA ASN A 127 25.73 35.19 5.98
C ASN A 127 25.20 36.54 5.48
N LEU A 128 26.13 37.36 4.99
CA LEU A 128 25.89 38.74 4.60
C LEU A 128 24.95 38.86 3.38
N LEU A 129 24.13 39.92 3.39
CA LEU A 129 23.10 40.19 2.40
C LEU A 129 23.62 41.08 1.26
N TYR A 130 23.20 40.75 0.04
CA TYR A 130 23.52 41.48 -1.18
C TYR A 130 22.23 41.71 -2.00
N PHE A 131 22.20 42.74 -2.83
CA PHE A 131 21.07 42.99 -3.73
C PHE A 131 20.94 41.85 -4.74
N VAL A 132 19.78 41.18 -4.80
CA VAL A 132 19.56 40.03 -5.71
C VAL A 132 19.18 40.44 -7.13
N SER A 133 18.79 41.71 -7.32
CA SER A 133 18.46 42.33 -8.60
C SER A 133 18.71 43.84 -8.55
N ASP A 134 18.77 44.49 -9.70
CA ASP A 134 18.81 45.97 -9.77
C ASP A 134 17.52 46.56 -9.14
N ILE A 135 17.68 47.49 -8.20
CA ILE A 135 16.56 48.18 -7.54
C ILE A 135 16.72 49.68 -7.70
N THR A 136 15.75 50.33 -8.34
CA THR A 136 15.70 51.79 -8.46
C THR A 136 14.77 52.39 -7.42
N ALA A 137 15.28 53.34 -6.63
CA ALA A 137 14.52 54.05 -5.61
C ALA A 137 14.74 55.57 -5.71
N THR A 138 13.74 56.33 -5.24
CA THR A 138 13.89 57.77 -5.00
C THR A 138 14.59 57.97 -3.66
N VAL A 139 15.74 58.65 -3.67
CA VAL A 139 16.63 58.81 -2.52
C VAL A 139 16.82 60.28 -2.16
N PRO A 140 16.89 60.63 -0.86
CA PRO A 140 17.15 62.00 -0.43
C PRO A 140 18.63 62.36 -0.60
N LEU A 141 18.91 63.56 -1.13
CA LEU A 141 20.28 64.06 -1.29
C LEU A 141 20.75 64.83 -0.06
N THR A 142 22.02 64.69 0.29
CA THR A 142 22.65 65.39 1.44
C THR A 142 22.63 66.91 1.23
N GLU A 143 22.79 67.38 -0.01
CA GLU A 143 22.68 68.80 -0.38
C GLU A 143 21.23 69.32 -0.50
N GLY A 144 20.22 68.47 -0.27
CA GLY A 144 18.79 68.80 -0.35
C GLY A 144 18.12 68.42 -1.67
N GLY A 145 16.85 68.00 -1.58
CA GLY A 145 16.07 67.46 -2.70
C GLY A 145 16.14 65.94 -2.80
N GLU A 146 15.57 65.38 -3.87
CA GLU A 146 15.52 63.94 -4.14
C GLU A 146 16.09 63.61 -5.52
N ALA A 147 16.62 62.41 -5.69
CA ALA A 147 17.06 61.89 -6.99
C ALA A 147 16.75 60.41 -7.14
N SER A 148 16.77 59.90 -8.37
CA SER A 148 16.68 58.47 -8.63
C SER A 148 18.06 57.83 -8.51
N TYR A 149 18.19 56.77 -7.72
CA TYR A 149 19.40 55.95 -7.62
C TYR A 149 19.07 54.48 -7.86
N THR A 150 19.97 53.74 -8.51
CA THR A 150 19.81 52.29 -8.74
C THR A 150 20.89 51.54 -7.99
N PHE A 151 20.48 50.76 -6.99
CA PHE A 151 21.31 49.76 -6.31
C PHE A 151 21.53 48.60 -7.27
N LYS A 152 22.78 48.18 -7.51
CA LYS A 152 23.08 47.13 -8.48
C LYS A 152 22.98 45.75 -7.87
N GLN A 153 22.54 44.79 -8.67
CA GLN A 153 22.63 43.38 -8.32
C GLN A 153 24.08 43.03 -7.91
N GLY A 154 24.22 42.35 -6.77
CA GLY A 154 25.51 41.95 -6.19
C GLY A 154 26.14 42.99 -5.27
N ASP A 155 25.60 44.21 -5.16
CA ASP A 155 26.10 45.19 -4.20
C ASP A 155 25.77 44.78 -2.75
N PRO A 156 26.64 45.08 -1.76
CA PRO A 156 26.34 44.86 -0.35
C PRO A 156 25.11 45.65 0.11
N PHE A 157 24.24 45.00 0.89
CA PHE A 157 23.03 45.61 1.43
C PHE A 157 23.28 46.14 2.86
N TYR A 158 23.52 47.44 2.98
CA TYR A 158 23.85 48.13 4.23
C TYR A 158 22.61 48.69 4.93
N ALA A 159 22.73 48.92 6.25
CA ALA A 159 21.64 49.47 7.06
C ALA A 159 21.29 50.93 6.72
N ASN A 160 22.26 51.72 6.27
CA ASN A 160 22.06 53.14 5.99
C ASN A 160 23.03 53.66 4.91
N TYR A 161 22.59 54.69 4.18
CA TYR A 161 23.33 55.32 3.10
C TYR A 161 23.16 56.84 3.13
N THR A 162 24.18 57.57 2.71
CA THR A 162 24.07 58.99 2.31
C THR A 162 24.19 59.10 0.80
N PHE A 163 23.40 59.98 0.19
CA PHE A 163 23.42 60.19 -1.25
C PHE A 163 23.89 61.60 -1.58
N THR A 164 24.87 61.72 -2.47
CA THR A 164 25.42 63.00 -2.93
C THR A 164 25.47 63.03 -4.45
N LYS A 165 25.17 64.18 -5.05
CA LYS A 165 25.23 64.36 -6.50
C LYS A 165 26.57 64.98 -6.88
N THR A 166 27.42 64.19 -7.53
CA THR A 166 28.72 64.65 -8.04
C THR A 166 28.70 64.64 -9.56
N SER A 167 28.90 65.81 -10.19
CA SER A 167 29.00 65.95 -11.66
C SER A 167 27.83 65.32 -12.44
N GLY A 168 26.61 65.44 -11.91
CA GLY A 168 25.39 64.91 -12.54
C GLY A 168 25.07 63.44 -12.22
N THR A 169 25.94 62.73 -11.50
CA THR A 169 25.74 61.34 -11.07
C THR A 169 25.46 61.29 -9.58
N VAL A 170 24.47 60.49 -9.16
CA VAL A 170 24.19 60.25 -7.73
C VAL A 170 25.08 59.11 -7.23
N VAL A 171 25.78 59.34 -6.12
CA VAL A 171 26.64 58.35 -5.46
C VAL A 171 26.02 57.99 -4.11
N ALA A 172 25.92 56.71 -3.80
CA ALA A 172 25.53 56.21 -2.48
C ALA A 172 26.78 55.86 -1.67
N THR A 173 26.93 56.44 -0.47
CA THR A 173 28.01 56.12 0.47
C THR A 173 27.41 55.45 1.71
N PRO A 174 27.77 54.19 2.02
CA PRO A 174 27.34 53.53 3.26
C PRO A 174 27.82 54.31 4.48
N VAL A 175 26.96 54.45 5.48
CA VAL A 175 27.26 55.16 6.74
C VAL A 175 26.70 54.37 7.93
N PRO A 176 27.18 54.62 9.16
CA PRO A 176 26.57 54.03 10.35
C PRO A 176 25.08 54.40 10.49
N TYR A 177 24.28 53.50 11.06
CA TYR A 177 22.87 53.73 11.34
C TYR A 177 22.68 54.30 12.76
N GLY A 178 21.91 55.39 12.89
CA GLY A 178 21.62 55.98 14.21
C GLY A 178 22.87 56.42 14.97
N ALA A 179 23.12 55.80 16.12
CA ALA A 179 24.27 56.09 17.00
C ALA A 179 25.43 55.08 16.86
N GLU A 180 25.37 54.17 15.88
CA GLU A 180 26.43 53.20 15.61
C GLU A 180 27.73 53.89 15.15
N THR A 181 28.89 53.31 15.45
CA THR A 181 30.21 53.84 15.06
C THR A 181 30.79 53.17 13.82
N GLU A 182 30.24 52.03 13.40
CA GLU A 182 30.71 51.25 12.25
C GLU A 182 29.60 51.11 11.20
N ILE A 183 29.99 50.92 9.94
CA ILE A 183 29.06 50.65 8.84
C ILE A 183 28.57 49.21 8.99
N ARG A 184 27.26 49.02 9.08
CA ARG A 184 26.65 47.70 9.27
C ARG A 184 26.03 47.18 7.98
N GLN A 185 26.54 46.04 7.48
CA GLN A 185 25.88 45.26 6.44
C GLN A 185 24.83 44.33 7.08
N PHE A 186 23.66 44.18 6.46
CA PHE A 186 22.68 43.21 6.93
C PHE A 186 23.09 41.78 6.55
N TYR A 187 22.54 40.81 7.26
CA TYR A 187 22.62 39.38 6.97
C TYR A 187 21.23 38.84 6.62
N TYR A 188 21.18 37.64 6.02
CA TYR A 188 19.92 36.97 5.72
C TYR A 188 19.16 36.64 7.02
N ARG A 189 17.91 37.10 7.12
CA ARG A 189 17.00 36.72 8.21
C ARG A 189 16.26 35.43 7.87
N VAL A 190 15.80 34.71 8.88
CA VAL A 190 14.95 33.52 8.70
C VAL A 190 13.49 33.95 8.76
N GLU A 191 12.77 33.91 7.64
CA GLU A 191 11.34 34.20 7.63
C GLU A 191 10.57 33.07 8.32
N ARG A 192 10.92 31.82 8.00
CA ARG A 192 10.31 30.61 8.60
C ARG A 192 11.38 29.56 8.88
N ILE A 193 11.32 28.98 10.06
CA ILE A 193 12.03 27.74 10.39
C ILE A 193 11.03 26.61 10.59
N ARG A 194 11.28 25.49 9.93
CA ARG A 194 10.48 24.26 10.01
C ARG A 194 11.38 23.10 10.40
N TYR A 195 11.10 22.48 11.55
CA TYR A 195 11.79 21.28 12.01
C TYR A 195 11.13 20.04 11.43
N PHE A 196 11.92 19.18 10.79
CA PHE A 196 11.50 17.91 10.17
C PHE A 196 12.31 16.73 10.73
N PRO A 197 11.87 16.12 11.83
CA PRO A 197 12.32 14.78 12.20
C PRO A 197 12.11 13.79 11.04
N HIS A 198 13.09 12.92 10.77
CA HIS A 198 12.96 11.89 9.72
C HIS A 198 11.93 10.84 10.13
N GLY A 199 11.09 10.42 9.18
CA GLY A 199 9.83 9.73 9.48
C GLY A 199 9.92 8.32 10.08
N ASP A 200 11.11 7.69 10.03
CA ASP A 200 11.34 6.34 10.58
C ASP A 200 12.20 6.38 11.86
N ASP A 201 12.68 7.56 12.26
CA ASP A 201 13.69 7.71 13.30
C ASP A 201 13.12 8.25 14.63
N ILE A 202 13.95 8.17 15.67
CA ILE A 202 13.68 8.77 16.98
C ILE A 202 14.16 10.23 16.96
N PHE A 203 13.33 11.17 17.40
CA PHE A 203 13.76 12.54 17.71
C PHE A 203 13.28 12.92 19.10
N GLU A 204 14.20 13.14 20.03
CA GLU A 204 13.87 13.40 21.42
C GLU A 204 14.59 14.63 21.97
N ILE A 205 13.82 15.58 22.51
CA ILE A 205 14.33 16.62 23.41
C ILE A 205 13.83 16.30 24.81
N THR A 206 14.74 15.98 25.73
CA THR A 206 14.38 15.67 27.12
C THR A 206 14.02 16.92 27.92
N GLY A 207 13.45 16.74 29.11
CA GLY A 207 13.18 17.85 30.04
C GLY A 207 14.41 18.53 30.65
N ASN A 208 15.59 17.91 30.52
CA ASN A 208 16.84 18.47 31.05
C ASN A 208 17.60 19.32 30.01
N ALA A 209 17.17 19.30 28.75
CA ALA A 209 17.73 20.14 27.69
C ALA A 209 16.96 21.45 27.55
N THR A 210 17.57 22.45 26.91
CA THR A 210 16.84 23.63 26.41
C THR A 210 16.88 23.67 24.89
N TRP A 211 15.83 24.22 24.29
CA TRP A 211 15.73 24.39 22.85
C TRP A 211 15.13 25.77 22.53
N ASP A 212 16.01 26.72 22.24
CA ASP A 212 15.67 28.12 22.10
C ASP A 212 16.00 28.65 20.70
N VAL A 213 15.20 29.61 20.24
CA VAL A 213 15.50 30.38 19.03
C VAL A 213 15.95 31.78 19.42
N ILE A 214 17.17 32.16 19.06
CA ILE A 214 17.68 33.51 19.28
C ILE A 214 17.08 34.41 18.20
N ASN A 215 16.24 35.35 18.64
CA ASN A 215 15.50 36.23 17.75
C ASN A 215 15.67 37.70 18.15
N ALA A 216 16.64 38.40 17.55
CA ALA A 216 16.83 39.82 17.83
C ALA A 216 15.89 40.69 17.00
N THR A 217 15.46 41.82 17.58
CA THR A 217 14.65 42.85 16.89
C THR A 217 15.54 44.01 16.46
N ASP A 218 15.59 44.31 15.17
CA ASP A 218 16.35 45.41 14.60
C ASP A 218 15.46 46.38 13.81
N GLN A 219 15.24 47.57 14.38
CA GLN A 219 14.38 48.58 13.78
C GLN A 219 15.00 49.26 12.55
N ALA A 220 16.32 49.13 12.32
CA ALA A 220 16.96 49.65 11.10
C ALA A 220 16.43 48.99 9.82
N LYS A 221 15.84 47.80 9.96
CA LYS A 221 15.17 47.08 8.87
C LYS A 221 13.86 47.77 8.44
N LYS A 222 13.29 48.68 9.24
CA LYS A 222 12.04 49.41 8.94
C LYS A 222 12.29 50.67 8.10
N GLY A 223 11.62 50.78 6.96
CA GLY A 223 11.63 51.96 6.10
C GLY A 223 12.92 52.13 5.30
N HIS A 224 13.65 51.04 5.02
CA HIS A 224 14.91 51.10 4.28
C HIS A 224 14.74 51.77 2.91
N VAL A 225 15.67 52.65 2.56
CA VAL A 225 15.59 53.54 1.38
C VAL A 225 15.40 52.81 0.05
N ALA A 226 15.99 51.62 -0.12
CA ALA A 226 15.83 50.82 -1.34
C ALA A 226 14.48 50.06 -1.40
N LEU A 227 13.85 49.78 -0.25
CA LEU A 227 12.66 48.93 -0.12
C LEU A 227 11.67 49.51 0.92
N PRO A 228 11.18 50.75 0.75
CA PRO A 228 10.49 51.49 1.82
C PRO A 228 9.13 50.92 2.22
N ASN A 229 8.48 50.15 1.33
CA ASN A 229 7.11 49.63 1.51
C ASN A 229 7.06 48.18 2.01
N VAL A 230 8.20 47.53 2.29
CA VAL A 230 8.27 46.07 2.50
C VAL A 230 8.80 45.65 3.87
N THR A 231 8.79 46.59 4.81
CA THR A 231 9.54 46.51 6.06
C THR A 231 8.65 46.52 7.32
N GLY A 232 7.70 45.59 7.40
CA GLY A 232 6.95 45.33 8.64
C GLY A 232 7.75 44.51 9.67
N TYR A 233 8.86 43.89 9.27
CA TYR A 233 9.51 42.81 10.00
C TYR A 233 10.89 43.23 10.52
N ALA A 234 11.03 43.37 11.84
CA ALA A 234 12.29 43.74 12.50
C ALA A 234 13.01 42.51 13.11
N ASN A 235 12.35 41.36 13.20
CA ASN A 235 12.85 40.18 13.90
C ASN A 235 13.75 39.30 12.99
N ASP A 236 14.78 38.71 13.57
CA ASP A 236 15.70 37.77 12.92
C ASP A 236 15.04 36.45 12.50
N VAL A 237 14.04 36.01 13.26
CA VAL A 237 13.22 34.82 12.98
C VAL A 237 11.74 35.20 12.98
N GLY A 238 11.03 34.90 11.90
CA GLY A 238 9.62 35.26 11.72
C GLY A 238 8.65 34.26 12.34
N SER A 239 8.68 33.00 11.90
CA SER A 239 7.76 31.94 12.37
C SER A 239 8.50 30.63 12.58
N ILE A 240 8.02 29.85 13.56
CA ILE A 240 8.62 28.58 14.01
C ILE A 240 7.56 27.49 13.87
N TYR A 241 7.93 26.36 13.30
CA TYR A 241 7.05 25.21 13.12
C TYR A 241 7.79 23.90 13.37
N ILE A 242 7.09 22.91 13.92
CA ILE A 242 7.53 21.53 13.96
C ILE A 242 6.55 20.64 13.19
N HIS A 243 7.14 19.74 12.40
CA HIS A 243 6.45 18.81 11.52
C HIS A 243 6.84 17.37 11.92
N PRO A 244 6.29 16.86 13.02
CA PRO A 244 6.68 15.58 13.56
C PRO A 244 6.28 14.42 12.63
N SER A 245 7.18 13.45 12.50
CA SER A 245 7.00 12.17 11.80
C SER A 245 7.89 11.14 12.49
N GLY A 246 7.46 9.89 12.60
CA GLY A 246 8.20 8.83 13.31
C GLY A 246 7.98 8.88 14.82
N GLN A 247 9.03 8.69 15.61
CA GLN A 247 8.96 8.67 17.08
C GLN A 247 9.51 9.98 17.66
N VAL A 248 8.62 10.93 17.96
CA VAL A 248 8.99 12.29 18.35
C VAL A 248 8.67 12.53 19.83
N THR A 249 9.65 12.93 20.64
CA THR A 249 9.46 13.33 22.04
C THR A 249 9.86 14.79 22.25
N LEU A 250 8.93 15.61 22.73
CA LEU A 250 9.10 17.04 22.97
C LEU A 250 8.94 17.32 24.47
N GLY A 251 10.05 17.32 25.20
CA GLY A 251 10.11 17.54 26.64
C GLY A 251 10.50 18.94 27.08
N ALA A 252 11.01 19.78 26.17
CA ALA A 252 11.39 21.16 26.43
C ALA A 252 11.34 21.99 25.14
N GLY A 253 11.52 23.31 25.26
CA GLY A 253 11.69 24.23 24.12
C GLY A 253 10.44 24.98 23.67
N SER A 254 10.62 25.84 22.67
CA SER A 254 9.54 26.58 21.99
C SER A 254 9.45 26.16 20.52
N TRP A 255 8.39 25.45 20.18
CA TRP A 255 8.22 24.80 18.87
C TRP A 255 7.33 25.57 17.91
N GLY A 256 6.75 26.69 18.35
CA GLY A 256 5.78 27.44 17.57
C GLY A 256 4.56 26.59 17.23
N GLY A 257 4.23 26.46 15.94
CA GLY A 257 3.11 25.65 15.49
C GLY A 257 3.49 24.19 15.19
N MET A 258 2.82 23.24 15.82
CA MET A 258 2.92 21.82 15.50
C MET A 258 1.88 21.43 14.45
N PHE A 259 2.33 20.73 13.40
CA PHE A 259 1.49 20.25 12.31
C PHE A 259 1.91 18.84 11.89
N GLY A 260 0.99 17.87 11.96
CA GLY A 260 1.19 16.54 11.35
C GLY A 260 1.15 16.63 9.82
N TYR A 261 2.22 17.14 9.21
CA TYR A 261 2.38 17.35 7.77
C TYR A 261 3.86 17.29 7.44
N ASN A 262 4.27 16.49 6.45
CA ASN A 262 5.67 16.43 6.05
C ASN A 262 5.86 16.55 4.52
N PRO A 263 6.16 17.76 3.99
CA PRO A 263 6.30 18.02 2.56
C PRO A 263 7.48 17.28 1.92
N LEU A 264 8.48 16.89 2.71
CA LEU A 264 9.67 16.22 2.21
C LEU A 264 9.45 14.73 1.94
N TYR A 265 8.37 14.14 2.48
CA TYR A 265 7.99 12.73 2.32
C TYR A 265 6.59 12.60 1.70
N GLY A 266 6.34 13.31 0.61
CA GLY A 266 5.08 13.22 -0.12
C GLY A 266 3.89 13.93 0.54
N GLY A 267 4.12 14.72 1.59
CA GLY A 267 3.08 15.53 2.24
C GLY A 267 2.44 14.90 3.47
N SER A 268 2.86 13.70 3.89
CA SER A 268 2.29 12.99 5.05
C SER A 268 3.34 12.55 6.08
N PRO A 269 3.02 12.60 7.40
CA PRO A 269 3.73 11.79 8.38
C PRO A 269 3.67 10.30 8.00
N VAL A 270 4.66 9.54 8.43
CA VAL A 270 4.68 8.07 8.30
C VAL A 270 3.57 7.46 9.16
N ASP A 271 2.93 6.40 8.68
CA ASP A 271 1.93 5.65 9.44
C ASP A 271 2.49 5.18 10.80
N GLY A 272 1.70 5.29 11.86
CA GLY A 272 2.13 4.97 13.22
C GLY A 272 3.03 6.02 13.86
N THR A 273 3.08 7.25 13.31
CA THR A 273 3.80 8.37 13.93
C THR A 273 3.27 8.61 15.35
N THR A 274 4.19 8.75 16.31
CA THR A 274 3.88 9.05 17.72
C THR A 274 4.58 10.33 18.15
N VAL A 275 3.83 11.27 18.71
CA VAL A 275 4.32 12.53 19.27
C VAL A 275 4.07 12.55 20.77
N THR A 276 5.13 12.35 21.56
CA THR A 276 5.08 12.37 23.02
C THR A 276 5.46 13.76 23.54
N ILE A 277 4.56 14.41 24.25
CA ILE A 277 4.76 15.71 24.89
C ILE A 277 4.99 15.47 26.38
N LYS A 278 6.11 15.98 26.92
CA LYS A 278 6.53 15.83 28.33
C LYS A 278 6.80 17.19 28.95
N ASN A 279 6.74 17.33 30.28
CA ASN A 279 7.04 18.58 31.00
C ASN A 279 6.27 19.81 30.44
N SER A 280 6.94 20.95 30.18
CA SER A 280 6.28 22.20 29.76
C SER A 280 6.87 22.84 28.49
N PRO A 281 6.91 22.15 27.33
CA PRO A 281 7.23 22.76 26.05
C PRO A 281 6.16 23.78 25.66
N HIS A 282 6.58 24.80 24.93
CA HIS A 282 5.71 25.87 24.47
C HIS A 282 5.32 25.69 23.01
N PHE A 283 4.01 25.74 22.73
CA PHE A 283 3.43 25.74 21.40
C PHE A 283 2.53 26.95 21.23
N THR A 284 2.61 27.63 20.08
CA THR A 284 1.61 28.63 19.67
C THR A 284 0.34 27.95 19.18
N CYS A 285 0.49 26.80 18.51
CA CYS A 285 -0.59 25.85 18.25
C CYS A 285 -0.06 24.42 18.37
N CYS A 286 -0.78 23.58 19.10
CA CYS A 286 -0.51 22.16 19.23
C CYS A 286 -1.70 21.43 18.60
N GLY A 287 -1.51 20.86 17.42
CA GLY A 287 -2.58 20.17 16.73
C GLY A 287 -2.09 18.99 15.91
N GLY A 288 -3.05 18.16 15.50
CA GLY A 288 -2.80 16.92 14.77
C GLY A 288 -2.51 17.11 13.27
N PRO A 289 -2.83 16.09 12.46
CA PRO A 289 -2.63 16.11 11.01
C PRO A 289 -3.36 17.25 10.31
N TYR A 290 -2.73 17.76 9.25
CA TYR A 290 -3.32 18.85 8.45
C TYR A 290 -4.35 18.32 7.42
N THR A 291 -5.02 19.22 6.71
CA THR A 291 -6.10 18.84 5.76
C THR A 291 -5.58 17.94 4.63
N ASN A 292 -6.28 16.84 4.34
CA ASN A 292 -5.93 15.83 3.32
C ASN A 292 -4.57 15.15 3.53
N VAL A 293 -4.03 15.16 4.75
CA VAL A 293 -2.76 14.50 5.05
C VAL A 293 -3.00 13.04 5.46
N GLY A 294 -2.28 12.12 4.81
CA GLY A 294 -2.33 10.67 5.05
C GLY A 294 -3.42 9.93 4.27
N ASN A 295 -3.48 8.62 4.44
CA ASN A 295 -4.42 7.70 3.82
C ASN A 295 -5.38 7.08 4.85
N THR A 296 -6.54 6.63 4.39
CA THR A 296 -7.47 5.86 5.22
C THR A 296 -6.81 4.57 5.71
N GLY A 297 -6.91 4.32 7.02
CA GLY A 297 -6.27 3.18 7.69
C GLY A 297 -4.90 3.49 8.30
N GLU A 298 -4.30 4.66 7.99
CA GLU A 298 -3.08 5.12 8.66
C GLU A 298 -3.41 5.83 9.98
N THR A 299 -2.46 5.83 10.90
CA THR A 299 -2.63 6.28 12.28
C THR A 299 -1.63 7.36 12.69
N TYR A 300 -2.06 8.26 13.57
CA TYR A 300 -1.23 9.33 14.13
C TYR A 300 -1.53 9.52 15.62
N THR A 301 -0.53 9.38 16.49
CA THR A 301 -0.73 9.38 17.94
C THR A 301 -0.08 10.60 18.60
N ILE A 302 -0.83 11.32 19.44
CA ILE A 302 -0.33 12.39 20.31
C ILE A 302 -0.46 11.91 21.75
N ILE A 303 0.67 11.79 22.45
CA ILE A 303 0.73 11.34 23.84
C ILE A 303 1.07 12.54 24.73
N PHE A 304 0.16 12.89 25.63
CA PHE A 304 0.43 13.80 26.73
C PHE A 304 0.85 12.98 27.96
N ASP A 305 2.15 12.80 28.12
CA ASP A 305 2.79 12.06 29.22
C ASP A 305 2.42 12.62 30.59
N GLU A 306 2.56 11.84 31.67
CA GLU A 306 2.24 12.23 33.06
C GLU A 306 2.89 13.56 33.48
N SER A 307 4.09 13.84 32.97
CA SER A 307 4.82 15.08 33.24
C SER A 307 4.30 16.30 32.48
N ALA A 308 3.47 16.11 31.45
CA ALA A 308 3.03 17.17 30.54
C ALA A 308 2.19 18.24 31.27
N ASN A 309 2.50 19.52 31.05
CA ASN A 309 1.83 20.67 31.63
C ASN A 309 1.88 21.83 30.63
N LEU A 310 0.79 21.98 29.87
CA LEU A 310 0.64 22.98 28.83
C LEU A 310 -0.85 23.25 28.51
N THR A 311 -1.08 24.30 27.72
CA THR A 311 -2.38 24.60 27.14
C THR A 311 -2.38 24.29 25.64
N VAL A 312 -3.34 23.51 25.18
CA VAL A 312 -3.52 23.12 23.77
C VAL A 312 -4.57 24.03 23.14
N SER A 313 -4.18 24.78 22.10
CA SER A 313 -5.01 25.83 21.52
C SER A 313 -5.85 25.39 20.31
N ASP A 314 -5.44 24.37 19.57
CA ASP A 314 -6.16 23.86 18.38
C ASP A 314 -5.76 22.41 18.06
N LEU A 315 -6.33 21.45 18.81
CA LEU A 315 -6.04 20.01 18.64
C LEU A 315 -6.43 19.50 17.24
N PHE A 316 -7.60 19.93 16.74
CA PHE A 316 -8.23 19.44 15.52
C PHE A 316 -7.82 20.22 14.25
N GLN A 317 -6.91 21.20 14.37
CA GLN A 317 -6.39 22.03 13.27
C GLN A 317 -7.45 22.84 12.51
N VAL A 318 -8.54 23.22 13.18
CA VAL A 318 -9.68 23.92 12.55
C VAL A 318 -9.27 25.32 12.10
N SER A 319 -8.50 26.04 12.91
CA SER A 319 -8.16 27.44 12.65
C SER A 319 -7.16 27.59 11.50
N ASN A 320 -6.16 26.70 11.43
CA ASN A 320 -5.15 26.74 10.38
C ASN A 320 -5.62 26.14 9.05
N ALA A 321 -6.63 25.26 9.07
CA ALA A 321 -7.30 24.78 7.85
C ALA A 321 -8.23 25.83 7.23
N GLY A 322 -8.43 26.98 7.89
CA GLY A 322 -9.32 28.05 7.41
C GLY A 322 -10.79 27.64 7.41
N LEU A 323 -11.18 26.66 8.23
CA LEU A 323 -12.57 26.25 8.38
C LEU A 323 -13.34 27.35 9.12
N VAL A 324 -14.54 27.63 8.64
CA VAL A 324 -15.45 28.62 9.22
C VAL A 324 -16.66 27.92 9.81
N THR A 325 -17.03 28.29 11.03
CA THR A 325 -18.22 27.79 11.71
C THR A 325 -19.49 28.27 10.97
N PRO A 326 -20.55 27.45 10.86
CA PRO A 326 -20.65 26.02 11.21
C PRO A 326 -20.09 25.11 10.10
N ASN A 327 -19.78 23.85 10.42
CA ASN A 327 -19.27 22.74 9.58
C ASN A 327 -17.77 22.43 9.74
N CYS A 328 -17.24 22.56 10.95
CA CYS A 328 -15.92 22.06 11.32
C CYS A 328 -15.96 20.53 11.46
N LYS A 329 -15.24 19.78 10.62
CA LYS A 329 -15.25 18.30 10.61
C LYS A 329 -13.83 17.74 10.51
N PRO A 330 -13.59 16.44 10.74
CA PRO A 330 -12.25 15.87 10.59
C PRO A 330 -11.69 16.17 9.20
N ILE A 331 -10.42 16.58 9.13
CA ILE A 331 -9.79 17.11 7.92
C ILE A 331 -8.77 16.16 7.29
N SER A 332 -8.33 15.13 8.02
CA SER A 332 -7.34 14.15 7.58
C SER A 332 -8.00 12.77 7.37
N PRO A 333 -7.55 11.98 6.38
CA PRO A 333 -7.91 10.56 6.26
C PRO A 333 -7.36 9.64 7.35
N MET A 334 -6.38 10.09 8.13
CA MET A 334 -5.76 9.30 9.21
C MET A 334 -6.63 9.26 10.46
N ASP A 335 -6.58 8.15 11.19
CA ASP A 335 -7.12 8.09 12.55
C ASP A 335 -6.12 8.68 13.54
N VAL A 336 -6.60 9.60 14.37
CA VAL A 336 -5.78 10.36 15.32
C VAL A 336 -6.08 9.90 16.74
N TYR A 337 -5.08 9.34 17.42
CA TYR A 337 -5.20 8.93 18.81
C TYR A 337 -4.60 9.99 19.72
N VAL A 338 -5.37 10.44 20.70
CA VAL A 338 -4.95 11.44 21.68
C VAL A 338 -4.92 10.77 23.04
N VAL A 339 -3.73 10.38 23.47
CA VAL A 339 -3.47 9.67 24.72
C VAL A 339 -3.19 10.68 25.82
N MET A 340 -4.01 10.67 26.85
CA MET A 340 -3.87 11.50 28.04
C MET A 340 -3.35 10.64 29.18
N ARG A 341 -2.19 11.00 29.73
CA ARG A 341 -1.65 10.46 31.00
C ARG A 341 -1.51 11.53 32.08
N SER A 342 -1.63 12.81 31.69
CA SER A 342 -1.50 13.95 32.60
C SER A 342 -2.80 14.73 32.75
N LYS A 343 -3.15 15.02 34.01
CA LYS A 343 -4.21 15.97 34.42
C LYS A 343 -3.87 17.46 34.26
N ASN A 344 -2.60 17.78 33.98
CA ASN A 344 -2.12 19.16 33.91
C ASN A 344 -2.27 19.79 32.51
N VAL A 345 -2.74 19.02 31.53
CA VAL A 345 -3.09 19.56 30.21
C VAL A 345 -4.43 20.31 30.28
N THR A 346 -4.56 21.40 29.52
CA THR A 346 -5.81 22.14 29.38
C THR A 346 -6.08 22.42 27.90
N PHE A 347 -7.28 22.11 27.41
CA PHE A 347 -7.71 22.47 26.06
C PHE A 347 -8.41 23.83 26.07
N ASN A 348 -8.12 24.67 25.08
CA ASN A 348 -8.84 25.92 24.90
C ASN A 348 -10.26 25.67 24.36
N ALA A 349 -11.16 26.62 24.61
CA ALA A 349 -12.56 26.56 24.18
C ALA A 349 -12.77 26.44 22.66
N ASN A 350 -11.74 26.71 21.84
CA ASN A 350 -11.79 26.58 20.39
C ASN A 350 -11.40 25.18 19.88
N CYS A 351 -11.02 24.26 20.75
CA CYS A 351 -10.76 22.86 20.38
C CYS A 351 -12.09 22.11 20.25
N TYR A 352 -12.78 22.27 19.12
CA TYR A 352 -14.01 21.52 18.83
C TYR A 352 -14.17 21.23 17.34
N LEU A 353 -14.94 20.20 17.02
CA LEU A 353 -15.53 19.96 15.71
C LEU A 353 -17.06 19.98 15.82
N ASP A 354 -17.73 20.44 14.76
CA ASP A 354 -19.18 20.34 14.61
C ASP A 354 -19.62 18.92 14.25
N ASP A 355 -18.74 18.11 13.63
CA ASP A 355 -18.95 16.69 13.31
C ASP A 355 -17.77 15.84 13.80
N ALA A 356 -18.03 14.63 14.32
CA ALA A 356 -16.97 13.71 14.74
C ALA A 356 -16.47 12.78 13.62
N THR A 357 -17.21 12.69 12.52
CA THR A 357 -16.88 11.86 11.35
C THR A 357 -17.14 12.64 10.06
N ALA A 358 -16.45 12.26 8.98
CA ALA A 358 -16.70 12.81 7.66
C ALA A 358 -16.32 11.79 6.57
N PRO A 359 -16.99 11.78 5.41
CA PRO A 359 -16.66 10.84 4.33
C PRO A 359 -15.20 10.96 3.88
N GLY A 360 -14.49 9.83 3.79
CA GLY A 360 -13.08 9.78 3.39
C GLY A 360 -12.11 10.39 4.41
N ARG A 361 -12.57 10.61 5.65
CA ARG A 361 -11.79 11.15 6.76
C ARG A 361 -11.68 10.13 7.87
N GLY A 362 -10.54 10.12 8.55
CA GLY A 362 -10.37 9.38 9.79
C GLY A 362 -11.04 10.11 10.95
N THR A 363 -10.89 9.52 12.13
CA THR A 363 -11.52 9.95 13.37
C THR A 363 -10.50 10.45 14.38
N TYR A 364 -10.94 11.29 15.32
CA TYR A 364 -10.14 11.60 16.51
C TYR A 364 -10.62 10.74 17.68
N ASN A 365 -9.71 10.07 18.37
CA ASN A 365 -10.02 9.12 19.43
C ASN A 365 -9.28 9.53 20.71
N LEU A 366 -10.04 9.70 21.80
CA LEU A 366 -9.49 10.04 23.10
C LEU A 366 -9.14 8.76 23.86
N ILE A 367 -7.92 8.65 24.36
CA ILE A 367 -7.48 7.55 25.21
C ILE A 367 -7.10 8.14 26.57
N LEU A 368 -7.72 7.68 27.64
CA LEU A 368 -7.30 7.97 29.01
C LEU A 368 -6.49 6.77 29.50
N ASP A 369 -5.23 7.00 29.85
CA ASP A 369 -4.27 5.95 30.19
C ASP A 369 -3.64 6.24 31.55
N GLY A 370 -4.05 5.48 32.58
CA GLY A 370 -3.56 5.61 33.95
C GLY A 370 -4.49 6.37 34.91
N PRO A 371 -4.48 6.04 36.22
CA PRO A 371 -5.46 6.52 37.20
C PRO A 371 -5.49 8.04 37.41
N ASP A 372 -4.41 8.74 37.07
CA ASP A 372 -4.29 10.20 37.16
C ASP A 372 -4.64 10.95 35.85
N ALA A 373 -5.04 10.23 34.79
CA ALA A 373 -5.27 10.78 33.45
C ALA A 373 -6.58 11.56 33.28
N TYR A 374 -7.56 11.38 34.18
CA TYR A 374 -8.90 11.92 33.97
C TYR A 374 -9.05 13.39 34.40
N LYS A 375 -9.70 14.18 33.54
CA LYS A 375 -10.22 15.52 33.85
C LYS A 375 -11.46 15.81 33.01
N ALA A 376 -12.50 16.34 33.64
CA ALA A 376 -13.80 16.59 32.99
C ALA A 376 -13.72 17.45 31.71
N ASN A 377 -12.74 18.35 31.59
CA ASN A 377 -12.59 19.23 30.42
C ASN A 377 -11.83 18.58 29.25
N TYR A 378 -11.54 17.27 29.31
CA TYR A 378 -11.00 16.51 28.17
C TYR A 378 -12.08 16.01 27.21
N PHE A 379 -13.34 16.04 27.63
CA PHE A 379 -14.47 15.67 26.79
C PHE A 379 -14.81 16.77 25.78
N LEU A 380 -14.00 16.84 24.71
CA LEU A 380 -14.17 17.82 23.63
C LEU A 380 -15.20 17.33 22.61
N GLN A 381 -15.98 18.25 22.08
CA GLN A 381 -16.84 17.98 20.94
C GLN A 381 -15.98 17.68 19.70
N GLY A 382 -16.15 16.51 19.08
CA GLY A 382 -15.42 16.10 17.88
C GLY A 382 -14.64 14.80 17.99
N PHE A 383 -14.37 14.30 19.20
CA PHE A 383 -13.85 12.94 19.38
C PHE A 383 -14.92 11.92 18.99
N ASN A 384 -14.56 10.90 18.22
CA ASN A 384 -15.45 9.80 17.86
C ASN A 384 -15.52 8.74 18.96
N THR A 385 -14.37 8.36 19.51
CA THR A 385 -14.25 7.25 20.48
C THR A 385 -13.57 7.72 21.76
N LEU A 386 -13.99 7.15 22.89
CA LEU A 386 -13.27 7.20 24.17
C LEU A 386 -12.75 5.80 24.49
N LYS A 387 -11.46 5.65 24.80
CA LYS A 387 -10.87 4.42 25.31
C LYS A 387 -10.32 4.64 26.71
N LEU A 388 -10.59 3.69 27.60
CA LEU A 388 -10.02 3.62 28.94
C LEU A 388 -8.98 2.50 28.99
N VAL A 389 -7.83 2.77 29.62
CA VAL A 389 -6.67 1.88 29.72
C VAL A 389 -6.05 2.10 31.09
N ASN A 390 -5.80 1.05 31.86
CA ASN A 390 -5.15 1.13 33.17
C ASN A 390 -5.80 2.18 34.12
N MET A 391 -7.13 2.29 34.17
CA MET A 391 -7.85 3.35 34.91
C MET A 391 -8.47 2.84 36.23
N ASP A 392 -8.18 3.53 37.34
CA ASP A 392 -9.01 3.39 38.55
C ASP A 392 -10.37 4.10 38.31
N SER A 393 -11.40 3.37 37.87
CA SER A 393 -12.82 3.79 37.74
C SER A 393 -13.10 5.29 37.51
N ILE A 394 -13.50 5.71 36.30
CA ILE A 394 -13.78 7.13 36.03
C ILE A 394 -15.19 7.55 36.45
N SER A 395 -15.28 8.64 37.22
CA SER A 395 -16.56 9.24 37.61
C SER A 395 -16.81 10.55 36.89
N PHE A 396 -17.88 10.61 36.09
CA PHE A 396 -18.31 11.83 35.42
C PHE A 396 -19.82 11.89 35.19
N ASP A 397 -20.36 13.10 35.20
CA ASP A 397 -21.74 13.36 34.79
C ASP A 397 -21.83 13.23 33.26
N HIS A 398 -22.73 12.38 32.76
CA HIS A 398 -22.92 12.17 31.32
C HIS A 398 -23.22 13.48 30.57
N SER A 399 -23.71 14.52 31.25
CA SER A 399 -23.92 15.86 30.67
C SER A 399 -22.62 16.51 30.17
N LEU A 400 -21.46 16.00 30.60
CA LEU A 400 -20.14 16.39 30.12
C LEU A 400 -19.82 15.78 28.75
N LEU A 401 -20.48 14.69 28.33
CA LEU A 401 -20.31 14.18 26.98
C LEU A 401 -21.05 15.09 26.00
N PRO A 402 -20.36 15.63 24.98
CA PRO A 402 -20.99 16.49 24.00
C PRO A 402 -22.01 15.72 23.15
N SER A 403 -23.00 16.46 22.65
CA SER A 403 -24.05 15.92 21.77
C SER A 403 -23.47 15.28 20.50
N VAL A 404 -22.34 15.77 20.00
CA VAL A 404 -21.59 15.24 18.85
C VAL A 404 -20.32 14.52 19.33
N GLY A 405 -20.08 13.31 18.82
CA GLY A 405 -18.91 12.49 19.17
C GLY A 405 -19.24 11.31 20.07
N TYR A 406 -18.21 10.63 20.60
CA TYR A 406 -18.33 9.54 21.58
C TYR A 406 -19.40 8.50 21.20
N SER A 407 -19.38 8.05 19.94
CA SER A 407 -20.30 7.04 19.40
C SER A 407 -19.96 5.65 19.91
N GLU A 408 -18.69 5.44 20.27
CA GLU A 408 -18.15 4.22 20.86
C GLU A 408 -17.34 4.55 22.12
N ILE A 409 -17.47 3.73 23.15
CA ILE A 409 -16.59 3.71 24.31
C ILE A 409 -15.95 2.32 24.40
N ILE A 410 -14.63 2.30 24.49
CA ILE A 410 -13.81 1.10 24.61
C ILE A 410 -13.34 1.02 26.06
N ILE A 411 -13.58 -0.13 26.69
CA ILE A 411 -13.16 -0.44 28.05
C ILE A 411 -12.19 -1.63 27.97
N GLU A 412 -11.00 -1.46 28.56
CA GLU A 412 -10.05 -2.56 28.72
C GLU A 412 -10.45 -3.43 29.92
N ASP A 413 -10.22 -4.73 29.83
CA ASP A 413 -10.56 -5.69 30.89
C ASP A 413 -9.49 -5.71 31.99
N ASP A 414 -9.48 -4.68 32.83
CA ASP A 414 -8.48 -4.47 33.89
C ASP A 414 -9.03 -3.72 35.13
N GLU A 415 -10.29 -4.00 35.52
CA GLU A 415 -11.08 -3.31 36.57
C GLU A 415 -11.64 -1.93 36.18
N ASP A 416 -11.34 -1.46 34.98
CA ASP A 416 -11.88 -0.22 34.43
C ASP A 416 -13.41 -0.20 34.49
N THR A 417 -13.98 0.86 35.06
CA THR A 417 -15.44 1.02 35.19
C THR A 417 -15.84 2.47 34.93
N LEU A 418 -16.93 2.69 34.17
CA LEU A 418 -17.58 4.00 34.07
C LEU A 418 -18.54 4.19 35.25
N LEU A 419 -18.43 5.29 35.99
CA LEU A 419 -19.40 5.63 37.03
C LEU A 419 -20.31 6.78 36.53
N TRP A 420 -21.50 6.44 36.04
CA TRP A 420 -22.51 7.43 35.62
C TRP A 420 -23.41 7.81 36.79
N TYR A 421 -23.42 9.10 37.14
CA TYR A 421 -24.25 9.61 38.24
C TYR A 421 -25.57 10.20 37.76
N ASP A 422 -26.66 9.81 38.44
CA ASP A 422 -27.97 10.47 38.53
C ASP A 422 -28.74 10.72 37.21
N SER A 423 -28.29 10.20 36.06
CA SER A 423 -28.92 10.48 34.76
C SER A 423 -28.53 9.55 33.61
N LEU A 424 -29.50 9.25 32.74
CA LEU A 424 -29.34 8.43 31.53
C LEU A 424 -28.58 9.21 30.43
N PRO A 425 -27.77 8.55 29.58
CA PRO A 425 -27.15 9.16 28.42
C PRO A 425 -28.15 9.91 27.54
N THR A 426 -27.74 11.04 26.96
CA THR A 426 -28.60 11.82 26.06
C THR A 426 -28.74 11.19 24.66
N LYS A 427 -27.94 10.17 24.35
CA LYS A 427 -27.93 9.41 23.10
C LYS A 427 -27.44 7.98 23.34
N PRO A 428 -27.75 7.03 22.45
CA PRO A 428 -27.15 5.70 22.50
C PRO A 428 -25.63 5.73 22.34
N VAL A 429 -24.93 4.87 23.05
CA VAL A 429 -23.48 4.70 23.01
C VAL A 429 -23.16 3.24 22.75
N THR A 430 -22.21 2.98 21.85
CA THR A 430 -21.73 1.61 21.59
C THR A 430 -20.60 1.28 22.57
N ILE A 431 -20.69 0.13 23.23
CA ILE A 431 -19.67 -0.38 24.15
C ILE A 431 -18.87 -1.48 23.44
N ARG A 432 -17.55 -1.33 23.47
CA ARG A 432 -16.59 -2.37 23.08
C ARG A 432 -15.76 -2.73 24.30
N ILE A 433 -15.52 -4.02 24.47
CA ILE A 433 -14.61 -4.53 25.48
C ILE A 433 -13.36 -5.06 24.78
N GLU A 434 -12.19 -4.65 25.27
CA GLU A 434 -10.90 -5.14 24.83
C GLU A 434 -10.20 -5.88 25.96
N LYS A 435 -9.41 -6.90 25.60
CA LYS A 435 -8.72 -7.74 26.57
C LYS A 435 -7.35 -7.15 26.90
N ALA A 436 -7.07 -6.91 28.17
CA ALA A 436 -5.79 -6.35 28.63
C ALA A 436 -4.60 -7.31 28.43
N GLY A 437 -4.86 -8.63 28.35
CA GLY A 437 -3.85 -9.68 28.25
C GLY A 437 -4.31 -10.95 27.53
N SER A 438 -3.65 -12.07 27.80
CA SER A 438 -3.98 -13.36 27.16
C SER A 438 -5.23 -14.03 27.75
N GLU A 439 -5.59 -13.70 29.00
CA GLU A 439 -6.75 -14.20 29.75
C GLU A 439 -7.64 -13.04 30.18
N TRP A 440 -8.93 -13.30 30.40
CA TRP A 440 -9.84 -12.29 30.90
C TRP A 440 -9.58 -12.08 32.40
N TYR A 441 -9.50 -10.84 32.85
CA TYR A 441 -9.38 -10.47 34.24
C TYR A 441 -10.59 -10.95 35.05
N SER A 442 -11.79 -10.82 34.50
CA SER A 442 -13.04 -11.28 35.13
C SER A 442 -14.06 -11.79 34.11
N LYS A 443 -14.86 -12.79 34.50
CA LYS A 443 -16.02 -13.25 33.71
C LYS A 443 -17.19 -12.26 33.71
N ARG A 444 -17.16 -11.28 34.61
CA ARG A 444 -18.10 -10.17 34.68
C ARG A 444 -17.29 -8.89 34.73
N ILE A 445 -17.19 -8.22 33.59
CA ILE A 445 -16.41 -7.00 33.44
C ILE A 445 -17.34 -5.83 33.76
N PRO A 446 -17.03 -5.02 34.78
CA PRO A 446 -17.86 -3.86 35.09
C PRO A 446 -17.78 -2.83 33.95
N VAL A 447 -18.93 -2.38 33.44
CA VAL A 447 -19.01 -1.43 32.34
C VAL A 447 -19.45 -0.07 32.84
N ALA A 448 -20.62 -0.01 33.49
CA ALA A 448 -21.21 1.23 33.94
C ALA A 448 -21.99 1.09 35.25
N PHE A 449 -21.77 1.97 36.22
CA PHE A 449 -22.68 2.16 37.37
C PHE A 449 -23.83 3.07 36.98
N CYS A 450 -25.08 2.66 37.23
CA CYS A 450 -26.28 3.49 37.05
C CYS A 450 -27.45 2.97 37.90
N ASP A 451 -28.07 3.83 38.70
CA ASP A 451 -29.22 3.49 39.54
C ASP A 451 -30.56 3.38 38.77
N ASN A 452 -30.53 3.59 37.45
CA ASN A 452 -31.69 3.46 36.56
C ASN A 452 -31.52 2.31 35.55
N PRO A 453 -32.34 1.23 35.63
CA PRO A 453 -32.25 0.08 34.72
C PRO A 453 -32.56 0.43 33.25
N GLU A 454 -33.19 1.58 32.96
CA GLU A 454 -33.38 2.06 31.60
C GLU A 454 -32.05 2.33 30.87
N ILE A 455 -30.91 2.34 31.58
CA ILE A 455 -29.59 2.51 31.00
C ILE A 455 -29.30 1.55 29.85
N MET A 456 -29.80 0.31 29.94
CA MET A 456 -29.64 -0.71 28.91
C MET A 456 -30.28 -0.33 27.56
N SER A 457 -31.24 0.60 27.55
CA SER A 457 -31.82 1.12 26.29
C SER A 457 -30.94 2.15 25.59
N TYR A 458 -29.86 2.59 26.24
CA TYR A 458 -28.89 3.55 25.73
C TYR A 458 -27.53 2.92 25.41
N LEU A 459 -27.34 1.63 25.71
CA LEU A 459 -26.10 0.91 25.42
C LEU A 459 -26.33 -0.09 24.30
N ASN A 460 -25.47 -0.02 23.31
CA ASN A 460 -25.37 -1.04 22.27
C ASN A 460 -24.06 -1.79 22.45
N GLU A 461 -24.05 -3.08 22.18
CA GLU A 461 -22.80 -3.83 22.06
C GLU A 461 -22.21 -3.61 20.66
N ALA A 462 -20.90 -3.39 20.59
CA ALA A 462 -20.18 -3.50 19.34
C ALA A 462 -20.32 -4.92 18.78
N GLU A 463 -20.42 -5.10 17.45
CA GLU A 463 -20.53 -6.44 16.83
C GLU A 463 -19.39 -7.38 17.26
N SER A 464 -18.18 -6.83 17.43
CA SER A 464 -17.01 -7.56 17.91
C SER A 464 -17.12 -8.02 19.36
N ALA A 465 -17.89 -7.32 20.19
CA ALA A 465 -18.17 -7.71 21.58
C ALA A 465 -19.37 -8.66 21.67
N ALA A 466 -20.41 -8.47 20.84
CA ALA A 466 -21.63 -9.27 20.85
C ALA A 466 -21.39 -10.76 20.51
N ILE A 467 -20.35 -11.08 19.74
CA ILE A 467 -19.95 -12.48 19.47
C ILE A 467 -19.19 -13.11 20.65
N ILE A 468 -18.73 -12.29 21.61
CA ILE A 468 -17.96 -12.72 22.76
C ILE A 468 -18.86 -12.86 23.99
N GLY A 469 -19.66 -11.86 24.31
CA GLY A 469 -20.46 -11.81 25.55
C GLY A 469 -21.70 -10.94 25.40
N ASP A 470 -22.36 -10.65 26.53
CA ASP A 470 -23.58 -9.84 26.58
C ASP A 470 -23.48 -8.77 27.69
N LEU A 471 -24.05 -7.60 27.46
CA LEU A 471 -24.29 -6.58 28.49
C LEU A 471 -25.51 -6.97 29.33
N VAL A 472 -25.34 -6.95 30.65
CA VAL A 472 -26.36 -7.33 31.63
C VAL A 472 -26.42 -6.30 32.75
N TYR A 473 -27.63 -5.83 33.07
CA TYR A 473 -27.87 -4.96 34.24
C TYR A 473 -28.13 -5.81 35.49
N SER A 474 -27.50 -5.42 36.60
CA SER A 474 -27.61 -6.06 37.90
C SER A 474 -28.28 -5.11 38.90
N ASP A 475 -29.51 -5.45 39.33
CA ASP A 475 -30.29 -4.66 40.29
C ASP A 475 -29.67 -4.64 41.71
N ASP A 476 -28.85 -5.63 42.06
CA ASP A 476 -28.30 -5.81 43.41
C ASP A 476 -27.21 -4.78 43.75
N ASP A 477 -26.41 -4.40 42.75
CA ASP A 477 -25.27 -3.48 42.86
C ASP A 477 -25.38 -2.27 41.91
N MET A 478 -26.47 -2.18 41.13
CA MET A 478 -26.76 -1.08 40.20
C MET A 478 -25.70 -0.93 39.10
N MET A 479 -25.15 -2.07 38.65
CA MET A 479 -24.06 -2.14 37.68
C MET A 479 -24.51 -2.79 36.37
N VAL A 480 -24.04 -2.25 35.26
CA VAL A 480 -23.98 -2.93 33.96
C VAL A 480 -22.66 -3.70 33.90
N TYR A 481 -22.76 -4.99 33.62
CA TYR A 481 -21.62 -5.87 33.37
C TYR A 481 -21.61 -6.30 31.91
N PHE A 482 -20.43 -6.53 31.36
CA PHE A 482 -20.25 -7.39 30.19
C PHE A 482 -19.92 -8.80 30.69
N GLU A 483 -20.84 -9.74 30.48
CA GLU A 483 -20.72 -11.11 30.95
C GLU A 483 -20.09 -11.99 29.86
N ILE A 484 -19.05 -12.71 30.25
CA ILE A 484 -18.32 -13.63 29.38
C ILE A 484 -18.83 -15.05 29.64
N PRO A 485 -19.57 -15.64 28.70
CA PRO A 485 -20.06 -17.00 28.84
C PRO A 485 -18.93 -18.00 28.64
N VAL A 486 -19.02 -19.11 29.38
CA VAL A 486 -18.26 -20.32 29.07
C VAL A 486 -18.79 -20.90 27.75
N SER A 487 -17.90 -21.08 26.80
CA SER A 487 -18.18 -21.61 25.47
C SER A 487 -17.49 -22.95 25.29
N SER A 488 -18.14 -23.85 24.55
CA SER A 488 -17.61 -25.19 24.32
C SER A 488 -16.97 -25.30 22.96
N VAL A 489 -15.81 -25.95 22.89
CA VAL A 489 -15.15 -26.35 21.65
C VAL A 489 -15.29 -27.86 21.53
N ILE A 490 -15.89 -28.31 20.43
CA ILE A 490 -16.15 -29.73 20.19
C ILE A 490 -15.60 -30.17 18.85
N TYR A 491 -14.93 -31.31 18.85
CA TYR A 491 -14.39 -31.95 17.67
C TYR A 491 -15.22 -33.16 17.28
N SER A 492 -15.38 -33.41 15.99
CA SER A 492 -16.06 -34.60 15.48
C SER A 492 -15.44 -35.05 14.16
N ALA A 493 -15.52 -36.35 13.85
CA ALA A 493 -15.05 -36.91 12.58
C ALA A 493 -16.23 -37.58 11.85
N PRO A 494 -17.14 -36.79 11.24
CA PRO A 494 -18.29 -37.35 10.54
C PRO A 494 -17.87 -38.07 9.24
N GLY A 495 -18.64 -39.09 8.83
CA GLY A 495 -18.52 -39.69 7.48
C GLY A 495 -17.36 -40.68 7.29
N VAL A 496 -16.79 -41.22 8.37
CA VAL A 496 -15.78 -42.29 8.33
C VAL A 496 -16.34 -43.58 8.92
N SER A 497 -15.97 -44.73 8.34
CA SER A 497 -16.44 -46.05 8.78
C SER A 497 -15.62 -46.65 9.93
N GLU A 498 -14.46 -46.07 10.21
CA GLU A 498 -13.57 -46.48 11.30
C GLU A 498 -13.68 -45.55 12.52
N SER A 499 -13.31 -46.05 13.69
CA SER A 499 -13.37 -45.28 14.93
C SER A 499 -12.16 -44.34 15.04
N ILE A 500 -12.37 -43.04 14.84
CA ILE A 500 -11.35 -42.01 15.00
C ILE A 500 -11.43 -41.40 16.39
N THR A 501 -10.31 -41.37 17.10
CA THR A 501 -10.18 -40.63 18.36
C THR A 501 -9.95 -39.17 18.04
N VAL A 502 -10.99 -38.35 18.24
CA VAL A 502 -10.92 -36.88 18.14
C VAL A 502 -10.45 -36.28 19.46
N PRO A 503 -9.92 -35.04 19.47
CA PRO A 503 -9.62 -34.32 20.70
C PRO A 503 -10.85 -34.22 21.61
N ASP A 504 -10.61 -34.24 22.92
CA ASP A 504 -11.68 -34.10 23.92
C ASP A 504 -12.34 -32.72 23.78
N SER A 505 -13.65 -32.67 24.06
CA SER A 505 -14.35 -31.39 24.19
C SER A 505 -13.75 -30.58 25.33
N HIS A 506 -13.56 -29.29 25.11
CA HIS A 506 -13.03 -28.38 26.12
C HIS A 506 -13.91 -27.15 26.27
N GLU A 507 -13.95 -26.60 27.47
CA GLU A 507 -14.66 -25.36 27.78
C GLU A 507 -13.63 -24.23 27.87
N TYR A 508 -13.90 -23.14 27.16
CA TYR A 508 -13.08 -21.93 27.14
C TYR A 508 -13.98 -20.74 27.52
N ASP A 509 -13.39 -19.70 28.08
CA ASP A 509 -14.10 -18.45 28.16
C ASP A 509 -14.17 -17.82 26.76
N SER A 510 -15.35 -17.35 26.37
CA SER A 510 -15.52 -16.72 25.05
C SER A 510 -14.53 -15.57 24.87
N GLY A 511 -13.91 -15.47 23.71
CA GLY A 511 -12.84 -14.51 23.38
C GLY A 511 -11.43 -14.94 23.79
N GLU A 512 -11.27 -16.13 24.35
CA GLU A 512 -9.96 -16.77 24.45
C GLU A 512 -9.46 -17.27 23.09
N THR A 513 -8.14 -17.20 22.89
CA THR A 513 -7.49 -17.73 21.71
C THR A 513 -6.93 -19.11 22.01
N MET A 514 -7.25 -20.08 21.17
CA MET A 514 -6.76 -21.46 21.27
C MET A 514 -5.98 -21.86 20.02
N ASN A 515 -5.09 -22.84 20.18
CA ASN A 515 -4.43 -23.50 19.04
C ASN A 515 -5.28 -24.69 18.58
N ILE A 516 -5.48 -24.81 17.28
CA ILE A 516 -6.19 -25.91 16.65
C ILE A 516 -5.33 -27.18 16.76
N PRO A 517 -5.85 -28.26 17.38
CA PRO A 517 -5.05 -29.44 17.71
C PRO A 517 -4.78 -30.33 16.49
N ALA A 518 -3.67 -31.06 16.54
CA ALA A 518 -3.42 -32.16 15.60
C ALA A 518 -4.30 -33.37 15.91
N LEU A 519 -4.63 -34.15 14.88
CA LEU A 519 -5.36 -35.41 15.02
C LEU A 519 -4.35 -36.57 15.16
N GLY A 520 -4.53 -37.44 16.16
CA GLY A 520 -3.61 -38.56 16.43
C GLY A 520 -3.57 -39.62 15.32
N GLN A 521 -4.67 -39.80 14.59
CA GLN A 521 -4.72 -40.65 13.39
C GLN A 521 -4.85 -39.76 12.16
N THR A 522 -3.77 -39.65 11.39
CA THR A 522 -3.70 -38.76 10.21
C THR A 522 -4.03 -39.46 8.90
N VAL A 523 -4.25 -40.78 8.91
CA VAL A 523 -4.56 -41.59 7.71
C VAL A 523 -5.68 -42.58 8.01
N LEU A 524 -6.66 -42.66 7.13
CA LEU A 524 -7.76 -43.64 7.14
C LEU A 524 -7.34 -44.94 6.43
N ASN A 525 -8.04 -46.04 6.73
CA ASN A 525 -7.83 -47.34 6.10
C ASN A 525 -8.10 -47.34 4.58
N ASP A 526 -8.89 -46.39 4.09
CA ASP A 526 -9.16 -46.18 2.66
C ASP A 526 -8.11 -45.30 1.95
N GLY A 527 -7.06 -44.87 2.66
CA GLY A 527 -5.94 -44.09 2.13
C GLY A 527 -6.15 -42.58 2.12
N ARG A 528 -7.26 -42.07 2.66
CA ARG A 528 -7.46 -40.63 2.86
C ARG A 528 -6.64 -40.13 4.04
N PHE A 529 -6.14 -38.90 3.94
CA PHE A 529 -5.34 -38.20 4.94
C PHE A 529 -6.16 -37.10 5.60
N PHE A 530 -5.85 -36.79 6.86
CA PHE A 530 -6.45 -35.67 7.59
C PHE A 530 -6.07 -34.33 6.92
N ALA A 531 -7.08 -33.52 6.58
CA ALA A 531 -6.94 -32.27 5.81
C ALA A 531 -7.15 -31.00 6.65
N GLY A 532 -7.33 -31.15 7.97
CA GLY A 532 -7.62 -30.07 8.91
C GLY A 532 -9.02 -30.15 9.50
N TRP A 533 -9.38 -29.12 10.25
CA TRP A 533 -10.63 -28.98 10.99
C TRP A 533 -11.52 -27.92 10.35
N LYS A 534 -12.68 -28.32 9.85
CA LYS A 534 -13.67 -27.40 9.33
C LYS A 534 -14.57 -26.89 10.45
N HIS A 535 -14.65 -25.58 10.64
CA HIS A 535 -15.64 -25.00 11.53
C HIS A 535 -17.04 -25.17 10.93
N ALA A 536 -17.98 -25.74 11.68
CA ALA A 536 -19.27 -26.19 11.18
C ALA A 536 -20.15 -25.03 10.68
N ASP A 537 -20.13 -23.89 11.38
CA ASP A 537 -20.98 -22.73 11.02
C ASP A 537 -20.36 -21.85 9.93
N THR A 538 -19.07 -21.51 10.04
CA THR A 538 -18.39 -20.61 9.08
C THR A 538 -17.84 -21.32 7.86
N LEU A 539 -17.76 -22.66 7.88
CA LEU A 539 -17.19 -23.53 6.85
C LEU A 539 -15.68 -23.33 6.58
N VAL A 540 -15.00 -22.49 7.37
CA VAL A 540 -13.56 -22.25 7.29
C VAL A 540 -12.80 -23.50 7.75
N VAL A 541 -11.73 -23.86 7.03
CA VAL A 541 -10.86 -24.99 7.38
C VAL A 541 -9.59 -24.47 8.03
N TYR A 542 -9.33 -24.92 9.25
CA TYR A 542 -8.15 -24.63 10.03
C TYR A 542 -7.19 -25.81 10.02
N GLN A 543 -5.90 -25.55 9.86
CA GLN A 543 -4.83 -26.53 9.98
C GLN A 543 -4.40 -26.69 11.44
N PRO A 544 -3.83 -27.86 11.81
CA PRO A 544 -3.17 -28.00 13.11
C PRO A 544 -2.13 -26.91 13.34
N GLY A 545 -2.18 -26.26 14.51
CA GLY A 545 -1.31 -25.14 14.86
C GLY A 545 -1.86 -23.75 14.54
N ASP A 546 -2.91 -23.65 13.71
CA ASP A 546 -3.63 -22.38 13.50
C ASP A 546 -4.24 -21.89 14.82
N THR A 547 -4.39 -20.57 14.96
CA THR A 547 -5.08 -19.96 16.10
C THR A 547 -6.55 -19.70 15.79
N TYR A 548 -7.40 -19.85 16.80
CA TYR A 548 -8.82 -19.55 16.71
C TYR A 548 -9.28 -18.83 17.98
N THR A 549 -9.99 -17.71 17.83
CA THR A 549 -10.65 -17.02 18.95
C THR A 549 -12.02 -17.63 19.16
N VAL A 550 -12.23 -18.25 20.33
CA VAL A 550 -13.47 -18.91 20.71
C VAL A 550 -14.59 -17.87 20.77
N VAL A 551 -15.73 -18.14 20.14
CA VAL A 551 -16.91 -17.26 20.24
C VAL A 551 -17.97 -17.85 21.16
N LYS A 552 -18.92 -17.02 21.57
CA LYS A 552 -20.03 -17.38 22.46
C LYS A 552 -20.81 -18.57 21.92
N GLY A 553 -20.94 -19.62 22.73
CA GLY A 553 -21.78 -20.79 22.45
C GLY A 553 -20.99 -22.06 22.16
N VAL A 554 -21.33 -22.76 21.07
CA VAL A 554 -20.73 -24.04 20.69
C VAL A 554 -19.93 -23.87 19.41
N ASN A 555 -18.61 -24.03 19.52
CA ASN A 555 -17.66 -23.91 18.43
C ASN A 555 -17.36 -25.33 17.94
N ARG A 556 -17.98 -25.74 16.82
CA ARG A 556 -17.90 -27.12 16.33
C ARG A 556 -16.89 -27.23 15.19
N PHE A 557 -15.93 -28.14 15.35
CA PHE A 557 -14.93 -28.48 14.35
C PHE A 557 -15.13 -29.91 13.85
N GLU A 558 -15.20 -30.07 12.53
CA GLU A 558 -15.38 -31.35 11.85
C GLU A 558 -14.11 -31.74 11.11
N ALA A 559 -13.61 -32.95 11.35
CA ALA A 559 -12.40 -33.47 10.72
C ALA A 559 -12.65 -33.62 9.22
N MET A 560 -11.80 -32.98 8.41
CA MET A 560 -11.82 -33.09 6.97
C MET A 560 -10.83 -34.16 6.51
N TRP A 561 -11.22 -34.91 5.48
CA TRP A 561 -10.42 -36.00 4.93
C TRP A 561 -10.20 -35.77 3.43
N GLY A 562 -8.95 -35.91 2.99
CA GLY A 562 -8.53 -35.65 1.62
C GLY A 562 -7.55 -36.69 1.09
N TYR A 563 -7.05 -36.49 -0.13
CA TYR A 563 -6.03 -37.31 -0.77
C TYR A 563 -4.75 -36.51 -0.98
N LYS A 564 -3.60 -37.18 -0.85
CA LYS A 564 -2.30 -36.62 -1.23
C LYS A 564 -2.08 -36.79 -2.74
N ILE A 565 -1.35 -35.86 -3.33
CA ILE A 565 -0.90 -35.98 -4.73
C ILE A 565 0.28 -36.95 -4.81
N ASN A 566 0.16 -37.98 -5.64
CA ASN A 566 1.23 -38.95 -5.85
C ASN A 566 2.16 -38.46 -6.96
N TYR A 567 3.35 -37.98 -6.59
CA TYR A 567 4.38 -37.53 -7.53
C TYR A 567 5.31 -38.67 -7.95
N ILE A 568 5.58 -38.78 -9.24
CA ILE A 568 6.52 -39.74 -9.83
C ILE A 568 7.62 -38.96 -10.55
N THR A 569 8.84 -38.99 -10.03
CA THR A 569 9.99 -38.30 -10.62
C THR A 569 10.61 -39.08 -11.77
N GLY A 570 10.63 -40.41 -11.71
CA GLY A 570 11.17 -41.28 -12.76
C GLY A 570 12.69 -41.49 -12.74
N TYR A 571 13.43 -40.77 -11.90
CA TYR A 571 14.87 -40.95 -11.68
C TYR A 571 15.18 -41.10 -10.19
N GLU A 572 15.96 -42.11 -9.80
CA GLU A 572 16.31 -42.36 -8.39
C GLU A 572 17.11 -41.22 -7.74
N SER A 573 17.92 -40.50 -8.54
CA SER A 573 18.69 -39.34 -8.09
C SER A 573 17.87 -38.06 -7.93
N ALA A 574 16.64 -38.03 -8.46
CA ALA A 574 15.71 -36.92 -8.26
C ALA A 574 14.82 -37.21 -7.04
N SER A 575 15.01 -36.43 -5.97
CA SER A 575 14.21 -36.52 -4.76
C SER A 575 12.72 -36.38 -5.07
N THR A 576 11.86 -37.16 -4.42
CA THR A 576 10.41 -36.88 -4.46
C THR A 576 10.18 -35.51 -3.80
N PRO A 577 9.37 -34.60 -4.41
CA PRO A 577 9.13 -33.26 -3.85
C PRO A 577 8.74 -33.30 -2.37
N VAL A 578 9.54 -32.67 -1.51
CA VAL A 578 9.45 -32.79 -0.04
C VAL A 578 8.36 -31.89 0.55
N SER A 579 8.07 -30.73 -0.05
CA SER A 579 6.98 -29.83 0.36
C SER A 579 5.59 -30.48 0.26
N LEU A 580 5.48 -31.63 -0.41
CA LEU A 580 4.25 -32.41 -0.56
C LEU A 580 4.33 -33.84 -0.01
N VAL A 581 5.49 -34.33 0.44
CA VAL A 581 5.53 -35.60 1.19
C VAL A 581 5.16 -35.38 2.66
N ASP A 582 5.33 -34.17 3.19
CA ASP A 582 4.72 -33.79 4.47
C ASP A 582 3.33 -33.12 4.34
N GLU A 583 2.36 -33.84 4.89
CA GLU A 583 1.10 -33.39 5.52
C GLU A 583 -0.10 -32.83 4.71
N LYS A 584 0.04 -32.11 3.58
CA LYS A 584 -1.17 -31.47 2.99
C LYS A 584 -2.08 -32.44 2.22
N ALA A 585 -3.22 -32.79 2.81
CA ALA A 585 -4.28 -33.56 2.18
C ALA A 585 -5.29 -32.64 1.50
N TYR A 586 -5.66 -32.95 0.26
CA TYR A 586 -6.63 -32.17 -0.52
C TYR A 586 -7.99 -32.86 -0.52
N ALA A 587 -9.05 -32.15 -0.14
CA ALA A 587 -10.40 -32.71 -0.20
C ALA A 587 -10.79 -33.07 -1.65
N THR A 588 -11.68 -34.06 -1.81
CA THR A 588 -12.25 -34.37 -3.14
C THR A 588 -13.02 -33.15 -3.67
N GLY A 589 -12.77 -32.76 -4.91
CA GLY A 589 -13.31 -31.57 -5.56
C GLY A 589 -12.53 -30.27 -5.28
N SER A 590 -11.44 -30.33 -4.50
CA SER A 590 -10.54 -29.18 -4.29
C SER A 590 -9.43 -29.13 -5.33
N GLU A 591 -8.77 -27.98 -5.46
CA GLU A 591 -7.60 -27.81 -6.32
C GLU A 591 -6.29 -28.04 -5.55
N ALA A 592 -5.40 -28.87 -6.10
CA ALA A 592 -4.04 -29.06 -5.63
C ALA A 592 -3.06 -28.32 -6.53
N ILE A 593 -2.21 -27.48 -5.93
CA ILE A 593 -1.12 -26.79 -6.60
C ILE A 593 0.03 -27.77 -6.81
N LEU A 594 0.58 -27.79 -8.02
CA LEU A 594 1.66 -28.69 -8.39
C LEU A 594 3.02 -28.12 -7.95
N SER A 595 3.83 -28.94 -7.28
CA SER A 595 5.11 -28.55 -6.67
C SER A 595 6.09 -27.86 -7.63
N ASN A 596 6.89 -26.93 -7.10
CA ASN A 596 8.09 -26.43 -7.79
C ASN A 596 9.42 -26.89 -7.16
N ASP A 597 9.42 -27.83 -6.21
CA ASP A 597 10.62 -28.24 -5.45
C ASP A 597 11.76 -28.75 -6.34
N LEU A 598 11.44 -29.24 -7.54
CA LEU A 598 12.42 -29.78 -8.49
C LEU A 598 13.04 -28.72 -9.40
N CYS A 599 12.71 -27.43 -9.24
CA CYS A 599 13.10 -26.35 -10.17
C CYS A 599 14.59 -26.37 -10.56
N HIS A 600 15.50 -26.63 -9.62
CA HIS A 600 16.95 -26.68 -9.87
C HIS A 600 17.51 -28.10 -10.09
N THR A 601 16.66 -29.12 -10.13
CA THR A 601 17.11 -30.51 -10.26
C THR A 601 17.55 -30.79 -11.70
N VAL A 602 18.72 -31.41 -11.81
CA VAL A 602 19.33 -31.91 -13.05
C VAL A 602 19.73 -33.37 -12.81
N VAL A 603 19.42 -34.23 -13.77
CA VAL A 603 19.82 -35.64 -13.80
C VAL A 603 20.38 -35.98 -15.18
N THR A 604 21.03 -37.13 -15.31
CA THR A 604 21.50 -37.64 -16.60
C THR A 604 20.58 -38.78 -17.05
N ASP A 605 20.08 -38.71 -18.28
CA ASP A 605 19.23 -39.75 -18.86
C ASP A 605 20.01 -41.00 -19.31
N GLU A 606 19.29 -42.00 -19.81
CA GLU A 606 19.88 -43.24 -20.35
C GLU A 606 20.76 -43.04 -21.60
N ASN A 607 20.61 -41.89 -22.29
CA ASN A 607 21.40 -41.53 -23.47
C ASN A 607 22.64 -40.68 -23.11
N GLY A 608 22.89 -40.41 -21.82
CA GLY A 608 23.99 -39.58 -21.34
C GLY A 608 23.74 -38.08 -21.47
N ILE A 609 22.49 -37.65 -21.65
CA ILE A 609 22.08 -36.25 -21.81
C ILE A 609 21.68 -35.70 -20.44
N GLU A 610 22.17 -34.50 -20.10
CA GLU A 610 21.71 -33.78 -18.91
C GLU A 610 20.30 -33.24 -19.15
N VAL A 611 19.37 -33.63 -18.28
CA VAL A 611 17.97 -33.23 -18.32
C VAL A 611 17.55 -32.60 -17.00
N GLY A 612 16.65 -31.63 -17.08
CA GLY A 612 16.16 -30.84 -15.96
C GLY A 612 14.65 -30.88 -15.87
N PHE A 613 14.13 -30.66 -14.67
CA PHE A 613 12.69 -30.57 -14.44
C PHE A 613 12.09 -29.36 -15.17
N TYR A 614 11.03 -29.60 -15.95
CA TYR A 614 10.33 -28.57 -16.73
C TYR A 614 8.88 -28.36 -16.27
N GLY A 615 8.28 -29.36 -15.62
CA GLY A 615 6.88 -29.32 -15.17
C GLY A 615 6.33 -30.72 -14.93
N TRP A 616 5.01 -30.84 -14.98
CA TRP A 616 4.29 -32.04 -14.60
C TRP A 616 3.35 -32.53 -15.69
N MET A 617 3.09 -33.83 -15.70
CA MET A 617 2.11 -34.48 -16.56
C MET A 617 1.07 -35.20 -15.71
N VAL A 618 -0.20 -34.85 -15.92
CA VAL A 618 -1.35 -35.46 -15.24
C VAL A 618 -2.34 -35.88 -16.32
N ASP A 619 -2.67 -37.18 -16.37
CA ASP A 619 -3.57 -37.76 -17.38
C ASP A 619 -3.24 -37.34 -18.84
N ASN A 620 -1.96 -37.43 -19.21
CA ASN A 620 -1.41 -37.02 -20.51
C ASN A 620 -1.54 -35.52 -20.85
N LYS A 621 -1.93 -34.67 -19.89
CA LYS A 621 -1.92 -33.21 -20.05
C LYS A 621 -0.73 -32.61 -19.31
N PHE A 622 -0.05 -31.67 -19.98
CA PHE A 622 1.07 -30.93 -19.41
C PHE A 622 0.59 -29.78 -18.53
N TYR A 623 1.31 -29.57 -17.43
CA TYR A 623 1.10 -28.51 -16.46
C TYR A 623 2.47 -27.94 -16.06
N HIS A 624 2.55 -26.62 -15.89
CA HIS A 624 3.72 -26.02 -15.28
C HIS A 624 3.68 -26.23 -13.75
N ALA A 625 4.84 -26.11 -13.09
CA ALA A 625 4.84 -25.97 -11.64
C ALA A 625 4.06 -24.72 -11.22
N GLY A 626 3.33 -24.79 -10.11
CA GLY A 626 2.38 -23.76 -9.69
C GLY A 626 0.99 -23.83 -10.34
N ASP A 627 0.80 -24.57 -11.44
CA ASP A 627 -0.55 -24.85 -11.95
C ASP A 627 -1.35 -25.69 -10.95
N SER A 628 -2.67 -25.63 -11.02
CA SER A 628 -3.55 -26.43 -10.16
C SER A 628 -4.26 -27.57 -10.89
N VAL A 629 -4.52 -28.66 -10.17
CA VAL A 629 -5.29 -29.82 -10.63
C VAL A 629 -6.41 -30.16 -9.67
N GLN A 630 -7.57 -30.55 -10.20
CA GLN A 630 -8.70 -30.99 -9.38
C GLN A 630 -8.43 -32.36 -8.76
N VAL A 631 -8.60 -32.45 -7.45
CA VAL A 631 -8.39 -33.68 -6.67
C VAL A 631 -9.66 -34.51 -6.67
N ASN A 632 -9.57 -35.72 -7.18
CA ASN A 632 -10.67 -36.67 -7.27
C ASN A 632 -10.39 -37.92 -6.42
N LEU A 633 -11.41 -38.77 -6.22
CA LEU A 633 -11.28 -40.07 -5.53
C LEU A 633 -10.14 -40.94 -6.09
N THR A 634 -9.84 -40.79 -7.39
CA THR A 634 -8.77 -41.48 -8.11
C THR A 634 -7.91 -40.49 -8.90
N THR A 635 -7.33 -39.49 -8.23
CA THR A 635 -6.41 -38.54 -8.89
C THR A 635 -5.25 -39.31 -9.55
N PRO A 636 -5.06 -39.19 -10.88
CA PRO A 636 -3.96 -39.85 -11.57
C PRO A 636 -2.60 -39.42 -10.99
N PRO A 637 -1.58 -40.30 -11.02
CA PRO A 637 -0.23 -39.92 -10.61
C PRO A 637 0.31 -38.75 -11.44
N VAL A 638 0.97 -37.82 -10.77
CA VAL A 638 1.59 -36.63 -11.35
C VAL A 638 3.03 -36.98 -11.71
N LYS A 639 3.35 -37.03 -13.01
CA LYS A 639 4.67 -37.46 -13.50
C LYS A 639 5.53 -36.27 -13.87
N ALA A 640 6.78 -36.24 -13.42
CA ALA A 640 7.73 -35.19 -13.79
C ALA A 640 8.03 -35.22 -15.30
N VAL A 641 8.10 -34.05 -15.91
CA VAL A 641 8.52 -33.84 -17.29
C VAL A 641 9.96 -33.34 -17.28
N TRP A 642 10.84 -34.10 -17.92
CA TRP A 642 12.27 -33.81 -18.02
C TRP A 642 12.61 -33.31 -19.42
N ALA A 643 13.42 -32.26 -19.49
CA ALA A 643 13.82 -31.60 -20.73
C ALA A 643 15.35 -31.46 -20.79
N PRO A 644 15.99 -31.60 -21.97
CA PRO A 644 17.42 -31.38 -22.12
C PRO A 644 17.83 -29.98 -21.66
N VAL A 645 18.95 -29.91 -20.93
CA VAL A 645 19.49 -28.68 -20.35
C VAL A 645 20.80 -28.33 -21.03
N VAL A 646 20.98 -27.05 -21.34
CA VAL A 646 22.28 -26.48 -21.70
C VAL A 646 22.70 -25.42 -20.68
N PHE A 647 23.97 -25.42 -20.30
CA PHE A 647 24.50 -24.56 -19.24
C PHE A 647 25.26 -23.35 -19.80
N VAL A 648 25.10 -22.21 -19.13
CA VAL A 648 25.80 -20.96 -19.46
C VAL A 648 26.53 -20.42 -18.22
N ASP A 649 27.79 -20.05 -18.41
CA ASP A 649 28.63 -19.39 -17.42
C ASP A 649 29.64 -18.46 -18.12
N ALA A 650 29.45 -17.14 -17.97
CA ALA A 650 30.33 -16.15 -18.59
C ALA A 650 31.79 -16.24 -18.14
N ASN A 651 32.07 -16.87 -16.99
CA ASN A 651 33.39 -16.95 -16.37
C ASN A 651 34.14 -18.23 -16.73
N TYR A 652 33.55 -19.14 -17.52
CA TYR A 652 34.20 -20.39 -17.89
C TYR A 652 35.42 -20.15 -18.80
N ALA A 653 36.59 -20.66 -18.39
CA ALA A 653 37.86 -20.40 -19.06
C ALA A 653 38.45 -21.62 -19.82
N GLY A 654 37.74 -22.75 -19.88
CA GLY A 654 38.26 -24.01 -20.44
C GLY A 654 38.51 -24.00 -21.95
N GLY A 655 37.78 -23.15 -22.70
CA GLY A 655 37.92 -23.02 -24.15
C GLY A 655 37.38 -24.21 -24.96
N ASP A 656 36.83 -25.22 -24.29
CA ASP A 656 36.30 -26.47 -24.84
C ASP A 656 34.81 -26.67 -24.48
N SER A 657 34.05 -25.58 -24.36
CA SER A 657 32.62 -25.58 -24.03
C SER A 657 31.81 -26.47 -24.98
N ASP A 658 31.04 -27.41 -24.42
CA ASP A 658 30.07 -28.24 -25.13
C ASP A 658 28.63 -28.05 -24.62
N GLY A 659 28.43 -27.18 -23.62
CA GLY A 659 27.12 -26.84 -23.08
C GLY A 659 26.70 -27.71 -21.90
N THR A 660 27.52 -28.66 -21.47
CA THR A 660 27.29 -29.47 -20.27
C THR A 660 27.54 -28.69 -18.98
N PHE A 661 27.14 -29.24 -17.83
CA PHE A 661 27.38 -28.60 -16.53
C PHE A 661 28.88 -28.34 -16.27
N ASP A 662 29.75 -29.28 -16.63
CA ASP A 662 31.20 -29.17 -16.43
C ASP A 662 31.89 -28.26 -17.46
N LYS A 663 31.31 -28.13 -18.66
CA LYS A 663 31.84 -27.31 -19.75
C LYS A 663 30.78 -26.38 -20.33
N PRO A 664 30.25 -25.44 -19.54
CA PRO A 664 29.16 -24.56 -19.93
C PRO A 664 29.60 -23.63 -21.07
N PHE A 665 28.64 -23.12 -21.83
CA PHE A 665 28.89 -22.06 -22.81
C PHE A 665 29.18 -20.74 -22.11
N THR A 666 30.12 -19.96 -22.64
CA THR A 666 30.38 -18.59 -22.17
C THR A 666 29.42 -17.56 -22.76
N ASN A 667 28.70 -17.93 -23.83
CA ASN A 667 27.75 -17.08 -24.52
C ASN A 667 26.38 -17.78 -24.65
N ALA A 668 25.33 -17.13 -24.15
CA ALA A 668 23.95 -17.61 -24.23
C ALA A 668 23.48 -17.79 -25.68
N ASP A 669 24.08 -17.11 -26.65
CA ASP A 669 23.75 -17.20 -28.06
C ASP A 669 23.90 -18.61 -28.68
N LEU A 670 24.72 -19.46 -28.07
CA LEU A 670 24.98 -20.82 -28.56
C LEU A 670 23.89 -21.81 -28.12
N THR A 671 23.03 -21.44 -27.17
CA THR A 671 22.13 -22.36 -26.46
C THR A 671 21.02 -22.92 -27.33
N HIS A 672 20.33 -22.10 -28.12
CA HIS A 672 19.24 -22.57 -28.99
C HIS A 672 19.74 -23.54 -30.06
N GLY A 673 20.90 -23.27 -30.67
CA GLY A 673 21.51 -24.16 -31.65
C GLY A 673 21.90 -25.52 -31.05
N ALA A 674 22.43 -25.52 -29.81
CA ALA A 674 22.77 -26.73 -29.09
C ALA A 674 21.51 -27.56 -28.74
N LEU A 675 20.45 -26.91 -28.25
CA LEU A 675 19.17 -27.57 -27.98
C LEU A 675 18.54 -28.14 -29.26
N ASN A 676 18.56 -27.40 -30.37
CA ASN A 676 18.07 -27.87 -31.68
C ASN A 676 18.82 -29.12 -32.16
N ALA A 677 20.13 -29.21 -31.91
CA ALA A 677 20.91 -30.40 -32.22
C ALA A 677 20.48 -31.61 -31.38
N VAL A 678 20.22 -31.41 -30.08
CA VAL A 678 19.69 -32.46 -29.19
C VAL A 678 18.30 -32.92 -29.64
N TRP A 679 17.38 -32.01 -29.94
CA TRP A 679 16.04 -32.36 -30.41
C TRP A 679 16.03 -33.06 -31.77
N SER A 680 16.98 -32.73 -32.64
CA SER A 680 17.16 -33.41 -33.93
C SER A 680 17.63 -34.85 -33.75
N ALA A 681 18.53 -35.10 -32.78
CA ALA A 681 19.03 -36.43 -32.45
C ALA A 681 18.02 -37.26 -31.65
N TYR A 682 17.23 -36.60 -30.79
CA TYR A 682 16.27 -37.21 -29.87
C TYR A 682 14.90 -36.51 -29.96
N PRO A 683 14.07 -36.86 -30.97
CA PRO A 683 12.82 -36.14 -31.25
C PRO A 683 11.74 -36.26 -30.17
N SER A 684 11.85 -37.23 -29.26
CA SER A 684 10.89 -37.49 -28.16
C SER A 684 10.82 -36.36 -27.12
N TYR A 685 11.89 -35.58 -26.96
CA TYR A 685 11.89 -34.42 -26.06
C TYR A 685 10.97 -33.34 -26.58
N SER A 686 10.06 -32.80 -25.76
CA SER A 686 9.09 -31.80 -26.21
C SER A 686 9.47 -30.36 -25.82
N TYR A 687 10.50 -30.19 -24.99
CA TYR A 687 10.88 -28.91 -24.37
C TYR A 687 12.41 -28.81 -24.23
N GLY A 688 12.92 -27.66 -23.79
CA GLY A 688 14.33 -27.48 -23.41
C GLY A 688 14.54 -26.42 -22.34
N ILE A 689 15.72 -26.45 -21.73
CA ILE A 689 16.08 -25.58 -20.62
C ILE A 689 17.43 -24.92 -20.91
N VAL A 690 17.49 -23.60 -20.68
CA VAL A 690 18.76 -22.85 -20.62
C VAL A 690 19.03 -22.51 -19.17
N CYS A 691 20.13 -23.04 -18.61
CA CYS A 691 20.46 -22.94 -17.20
C CYS A 691 21.71 -22.08 -16.97
N PHE A 692 21.57 -20.98 -16.23
CA PHE A 692 22.69 -20.10 -15.88
C PHE A 692 23.34 -20.56 -14.57
N LYS A 693 24.66 -20.77 -14.57
CA LYS A 693 25.41 -21.22 -13.39
C LYS A 693 25.80 -20.08 -12.43
N ALA A 694 25.81 -18.85 -12.95
CA ALA A 694 26.15 -17.63 -12.24
C ALA A 694 25.44 -16.44 -12.91
N ASP A 695 25.50 -15.28 -12.27
CA ASP A 695 25.00 -14.02 -12.83
C ASP A 695 25.47 -13.82 -14.26
N TYR A 696 24.53 -13.51 -15.15
CA TYR A 696 24.79 -13.37 -16.58
C TYR A 696 24.26 -12.04 -17.10
N VAL A 697 25.14 -11.27 -17.75
CA VAL A 697 24.76 -10.04 -18.43
C VAL A 697 24.62 -10.33 -19.92
N TRP A 698 23.38 -10.39 -20.38
CA TRP A 698 23.04 -10.57 -21.78
C TRP A 698 22.95 -9.22 -22.48
N ASP A 699 23.98 -8.86 -23.25
CA ASP A 699 23.93 -7.71 -24.15
C ASP A 699 23.04 -8.04 -25.35
N ALA A 700 21.76 -7.74 -25.18
CA ALA A 700 20.74 -8.18 -26.11
C ALA A 700 20.79 -7.45 -27.47
N ARG A 701 21.52 -6.32 -27.58
CA ARG A 701 21.73 -5.66 -28.88
C ARG A 701 22.72 -6.39 -29.77
N ASN A 702 23.70 -7.02 -29.16
CA ASN A 702 24.79 -7.69 -29.85
C ASN A 702 24.61 -9.22 -29.86
N SER A 703 23.46 -9.69 -29.36
CA SER A 703 23.07 -11.10 -29.37
C SER A 703 22.59 -11.54 -30.75
N THR A 704 22.92 -12.76 -31.13
CA THR A 704 22.37 -13.45 -32.31
C THR A 704 21.02 -14.11 -32.04
N LEU A 705 20.66 -14.33 -30.77
CA LEU A 705 19.35 -14.82 -30.34
C LEU A 705 18.38 -13.70 -29.98
N ALA A 706 18.77 -12.44 -30.19
CA ALA A 706 17.88 -11.32 -30.00
C ALA A 706 18.03 -10.33 -31.15
N THR A 707 16.91 -9.89 -31.72
CA THR A 707 16.90 -8.95 -32.85
C THR A 707 16.20 -7.67 -32.46
N VAL A 708 16.79 -6.53 -32.81
CA VAL A 708 16.15 -5.20 -32.71
C VAL A 708 15.65 -4.83 -34.10
N PRO A 709 14.34 -4.87 -34.40
CA PRO A 709 13.86 -4.59 -35.74
C PRO A 709 14.10 -3.14 -36.16
N ASP A 710 14.56 -2.92 -37.40
CA ASP A 710 14.87 -1.59 -37.93
C ASP A 710 13.70 -0.59 -37.84
N THR A 711 12.46 -1.08 -37.99
CA THR A 711 11.23 -0.28 -37.93
C THR A 711 10.69 -0.09 -36.52
N LYS A 712 11.26 -0.79 -35.52
CA LYS A 712 10.85 -0.77 -34.11
C LYS A 712 12.08 -0.79 -33.19
N GLN A 713 12.94 0.22 -33.29
CA GLN A 713 14.19 0.36 -32.51
C GLN A 713 14.02 0.39 -30.97
N HIS A 714 12.78 0.34 -30.49
CA HIS A 714 12.39 0.27 -29.08
C HIS A 714 12.07 -1.15 -28.58
N MET A 715 12.11 -2.15 -29.46
CA MET A 715 11.74 -3.52 -29.16
C MET A 715 12.91 -4.46 -29.42
N LEU A 716 13.13 -5.37 -28.49
CA LEU A 716 14.04 -6.49 -28.56
C LEU A 716 13.22 -7.76 -28.72
N ASN A 717 13.45 -8.56 -29.76
CA ASN A 717 12.77 -9.83 -29.96
C ASN A 717 13.73 -10.98 -29.69
N LEU A 718 13.49 -11.73 -28.61
CA LEU A 718 14.14 -13.02 -28.36
C LEU A 718 13.64 -14.03 -29.39
N ALA A 719 14.59 -14.67 -30.07
CA ALA A 719 14.34 -15.65 -31.12
C ALA A 719 13.58 -16.87 -30.55
N ALA A 720 12.78 -17.50 -31.39
CA ALA A 720 12.19 -18.79 -31.07
C ALA A 720 13.23 -19.90 -31.31
N ALA A 721 13.26 -20.89 -30.43
CA ALA A 721 13.88 -22.18 -30.71
C ALA A 721 12.85 -23.13 -31.35
N ASP A 722 13.28 -24.32 -31.78
CA ASP A 722 12.39 -25.28 -32.44
C ASP A 722 11.30 -25.84 -31.51
N LYS A 723 11.50 -25.76 -30.19
CA LYS A 723 10.57 -26.20 -29.13
C LYS A 723 10.57 -25.18 -27.96
N PRO A 724 9.55 -25.18 -27.08
CA PRO A 724 9.46 -24.23 -25.97
C PRO A 724 10.66 -24.29 -25.01
N ILE A 725 11.07 -23.12 -24.48
CA ILE A 725 12.26 -22.99 -23.62
C ILE A 725 11.90 -22.40 -22.25
N LEU A 726 12.51 -22.95 -21.21
CA LEU A 726 12.56 -22.38 -19.87
C LEU A 726 13.97 -21.85 -19.58
N TYR A 727 14.08 -20.56 -19.24
CA TYR A 727 15.30 -19.97 -18.71
C TYR A 727 15.30 -20.09 -17.18
N ARG A 728 16.37 -20.64 -16.60
CA ARG A 728 16.50 -20.82 -15.15
C ARG A 728 17.92 -20.64 -14.64
N GLY A 729 18.06 -20.46 -13.33
CA GLY A 729 19.33 -20.51 -12.63
C GLY A 729 19.60 -21.91 -12.06
N VAL A 730 20.86 -22.17 -11.72
CA VAL A 730 21.21 -23.31 -10.84
C VAL A 730 20.73 -23.10 -9.40
N SER A 731 20.36 -21.86 -9.06
CA SER A 731 19.70 -21.45 -7.82
C SER A 731 18.89 -20.16 -8.07
N ASP A 732 17.97 -19.85 -7.16
CA ASP A 732 17.13 -18.63 -7.19
C ASP A 732 17.93 -17.32 -7.17
N ASP A 733 19.15 -17.35 -6.60
CA ASP A 733 20.03 -16.19 -6.46
C ASP A 733 20.66 -15.72 -7.78
N VAL A 734 20.59 -16.53 -8.83
CA VAL A 734 21.22 -16.20 -10.12
C VAL A 734 20.46 -15.07 -10.81
N ILE A 735 21.18 -14.02 -11.21
CA ILE A 735 20.60 -12.84 -11.89
C ILE A 735 20.88 -12.89 -13.39
N LEU A 736 19.82 -13.04 -14.20
CA LEU A 736 19.85 -12.80 -15.63
C LEU A 736 19.57 -11.32 -15.95
N SER A 737 20.56 -10.62 -16.49
CA SER A 737 20.46 -9.19 -16.79
C SER A 737 20.34 -8.93 -18.28
N PHE A 738 19.21 -8.40 -18.74
CA PHE A 738 19.08 -7.87 -20.10
C PHE A 738 19.64 -6.46 -20.16
N TRP A 739 20.74 -6.28 -20.88
CA TRP A 739 21.45 -5.01 -20.99
C TRP A 739 21.33 -4.40 -22.39
N ASP A 740 20.93 -3.14 -22.45
CA ASP A 740 20.96 -2.35 -23.68
C ASP A 740 22.32 -1.62 -23.79
N SER A 741 23.28 -2.17 -24.53
CA SER A 741 24.63 -1.57 -24.67
C SER A 741 24.67 -0.22 -25.41
N ASN A 742 23.57 0.28 -25.99
CA ASN A 742 23.56 1.58 -26.65
C ASN A 742 23.63 2.72 -25.62
N ALA A 743 24.56 3.66 -25.85
CA ALA A 743 24.79 4.82 -24.99
C ALA A 743 23.54 5.67 -24.72
N THR A 744 22.58 5.71 -25.64
CA THR A 744 21.33 6.49 -25.49
C THR A 744 20.19 5.73 -24.80
N LYS A 745 20.32 4.39 -24.65
CA LYS A 745 19.29 3.44 -24.21
C LYS A 745 17.95 3.61 -24.93
N THR A 746 17.48 2.62 -25.68
CA THR A 746 16.22 2.73 -26.44
C THR A 746 15.26 1.57 -26.27
N ILE A 747 15.63 0.47 -25.61
CA ILE A 747 14.73 -0.68 -25.45
C ILE A 747 13.67 -0.41 -24.37
N TYR A 748 12.41 -0.68 -24.72
CA TYR A 748 11.22 -0.61 -23.84
C TYR A 748 10.44 -1.93 -23.82
N TYR A 749 10.56 -2.75 -24.87
CA TYR A 749 9.84 -4.01 -25.02
C TYR A 749 10.82 -5.16 -25.22
N VAL A 750 10.59 -6.27 -24.52
CA VAL A 750 11.25 -7.56 -24.69
C VAL A 750 10.21 -8.55 -25.18
N GLY A 751 10.13 -8.72 -26.50
CA GLY A 751 9.25 -9.66 -27.15
C GLY A 751 9.83 -11.07 -27.15
N THR A 752 8.97 -12.06 -26.94
CA THR A 752 9.28 -13.48 -27.12
C THR A 752 8.61 -13.96 -28.40
N LEU A 753 9.39 -14.57 -29.31
CA LEU A 753 8.89 -15.08 -30.59
C LEU A 753 8.50 -16.57 -30.55
N GLY A 754 8.60 -17.20 -29.39
CA GLY A 754 8.12 -18.56 -29.11
C GLY A 754 7.67 -18.69 -27.66
N GLU A 755 7.12 -19.84 -27.29
CA GLU A 755 6.76 -20.17 -25.91
C GLU A 755 8.00 -20.11 -25.01
N THR A 756 7.97 -19.21 -24.03
CA THR A 756 9.14 -18.88 -23.20
C THR A 756 8.74 -18.84 -21.73
N GLY A 757 9.54 -19.48 -20.88
CA GLY A 757 9.40 -19.45 -19.44
C GLY A 757 10.61 -18.85 -18.73
N PHE A 758 10.40 -18.32 -17.53
CA PHE A 758 11.44 -17.94 -16.58
C PHE A 758 11.06 -18.47 -15.19
N ASP A 759 11.99 -19.17 -14.54
CA ASP A 759 11.78 -19.69 -13.19
C ASP A 759 13.12 -19.99 -12.51
N GLY A 760 13.15 -20.00 -11.18
CA GLY A 760 14.35 -20.31 -10.41
C GLY A 760 15.53 -19.37 -10.71
N LEU A 761 15.24 -18.08 -10.95
CA LEU A 761 16.21 -17.00 -11.15
C LEU A 761 15.57 -15.63 -10.94
N ALA A 762 16.41 -14.59 -10.85
CA ALA A 762 16.01 -13.20 -10.91
C ALA A 762 16.28 -12.58 -12.28
N VAL A 763 15.36 -11.76 -12.80
CA VAL A 763 15.60 -10.95 -14.01
C VAL A 763 15.85 -9.49 -13.66
N ARG A 764 16.90 -8.91 -14.26
CA ARG A 764 17.23 -7.48 -14.18
C ARG A 764 17.14 -6.83 -15.55
N MET A 765 16.39 -5.73 -15.66
CA MET A 765 16.31 -4.93 -16.89
C MET A 765 17.18 -3.68 -16.80
N ALA A 766 18.33 -3.68 -17.49
CA ALA A 766 19.25 -2.54 -17.59
C ALA A 766 19.04 -1.79 -18.93
N THR A 767 17.81 -1.32 -19.13
CA THR A 767 17.27 -0.71 -20.36
C THR A 767 16.97 0.79 -20.13
N LYS A 768 16.19 1.43 -21.01
CA LYS A 768 15.95 2.89 -20.95
C LYS A 768 15.05 3.30 -19.78
N SER A 769 13.91 2.64 -19.63
CA SER A 769 12.86 2.95 -18.66
C SER A 769 12.15 1.67 -18.21
N GLN A 770 11.01 1.81 -17.54
CA GLN A 770 10.05 0.72 -17.30
C GLN A 770 9.91 -0.17 -18.56
N THR A 771 10.21 -1.46 -18.41
CA THR A 771 10.33 -2.44 -19.50
C THR A 771 9.12 -3.37 -19.54
N ARG A 772 8.73 -3.81 -20.74
CA ARG A 772 7.56 -4.66 -20.96
C ARG A 772 7.96 -5.99 -21.58
N PHE A 773 7.59 -7.10 -20.95
CA PHE A 773 7.50 -8.36 -21.67
C PHE A 773 6.35 -8.26 -22.67
N PHE A 774 6.63 -8.57 -23.93
CA PHE A 774 5.75 -8.35 -25.07
C PHE A 774 5.50 -9.67 -25.83
N PRO A 775 4.82 -10.65 -25.20
CA PRO A 775 4.81 -12.03 -25.68
C PRO A 775 4.02 -12.20 -26.98
N SER A 776 4.52 -13.06 -27.87
CA SER A 776 3.78 -13.49 -29.07
C SER A 776 3.01 -14.81 -28.85
N TYR A 777 3.47 -15.63 -27.89
CA TYR A 777 2.95 -16.94 -27.51
C TYR A 777 2.84 -17.05 -25.99
N ASP A 778 2.31 -18.14 -25.47
CA ASP A 778 2.19 -18.43 -24.04
C ASP A 778 3.47 -18.13 -23.25
N LEU A 779 3.28 -17.62 -22.03
CA LEU A 779 4.33 -17.09 -21.17
C LEU A 779 4.20 -17.68 -19.77
N TYR A 780 5.34 -18.08 -19.19
CA TYR A 780 5.41 -18.64 -17.84
C TYR A 780 6.45 -17.90 -17.00
N PHE A 781 6.02 -17.32 -15.89
CA PHE A 781 6.88 -16.86 -14.81
C PHE A 781 6.57 -17.72 -13.59
N GLY A 782 7.49 -18.60 -13.24
CA GLY A 782 7.24 -19.63 -12.23
C GLY A 782 7.26 -19.12 -10.79
N PRO A 783 6.94 -20.00 -9.81
CA PRO A 783 6.87 -19.62 -8.40
C PRO A 783 8.17 -19.05 -7.83
N ASN A 784 9.34 -19.48 -8.34
CA ASN A 784 10.67 -19.05 -7.91
C ASN A 784 11.24 -17.94 -8.83
N PHE A 785 10.41 -17.35 -9.68
CA PHE A 785 10.80 -16.19 -10.48
C PHE A 785 10.81 -14.91 -9.63
N SER A 786 11.85 -14.10 -9.78
CA SER A 786 11.91 -12.77 -9.17
C SER A 786 12.41 -11.67 -10.11
N VAL A 787 12.21 -10.41 -9.70
CA VAL A 787 12.67 -9.22 -10.43
C VAL A 787 13.71 -8.51 -9.57
N CYS A 788 14.91 -8.34 -10.10
CA CYS A 788 16.00 -7.63 -9.42
C CYS A 788 15.96 -6.14 -9.77
N LEU A 789 15.67 -5.30 -8.77
CA LEU A 789 15.65 -3.83 -8.87
C LEU A 789 16.98 -3.19 -8.43
N THR A 790 18.00 -4.00 -8.12
CA THR A 790 19.35 -3.52 -7.84
C THR A 790 20.07 -3.18 -9.14
N ALA A 791 20.59 -1.96 -9.24
CA ALA A 791 21.33 -1.50 -10.41
C ALA A 791 22.51 -2.43 -10.76
N LEU A 792 22.81 -2.59 -12.05
CA LEU A 792 24.02 -3.28 -12.49
C LEU A 792 25.27 -2.50 -12.06
N ASP A 793 25.21 -1.18 -12.26
CA ASP A 793 26.17 -0.18 -11.78
C ASP A 793 25.47 1.20 -11.79
N PRO A 794 26.07 2.27 -11.22
CA PRO A 794 25.43 3.59 -11.16
C PRO A 794 25.01 4.20 -12.51
N SER A 795 25.61 3.78 -13.63
CA SER A 795 25.28 4.22 -14.98
C SER A 795 24.21 3.34 -15.67
N ASN A 796 23.91 2.17 -15.10
CA ASN A 796 22.96 1.19 -15.61
C ASN A 796 21.92 0.83 -14.52
N PRO A 797 20.99 1.75 -14.19
CA PRO A 797 19.95 1.51 -13.20
C PRO A 797 19.00 0.40 -13.65
N ALA A 798 18.62 -0.49 -12.73
CA ALA A 798 17.59 -1.47 -12.97
C ALA A 798 16.22 -0.80 -13.12
N LYS A 799 15.38 -1.35 -13.99
CA LYS A 799 14.06 -0.82 -14.32
C LYS A 799 12.97 -1.79 -13.89
N THR A 800 11.84 -1.22 -13.49
CA THR A 800 10.63 -1.99 -13.22
C THR A 800 10.13 -2.69 -14.48
N VAL A 801 9.43 -3.81 -14.29
CA VAL A 801 8.95 -4.66 -15.37
C VAL A 801 7.43 -4.81 -15.33
N GLY A 802 6.83 -4.94 -16.51
CA GLY A 802 5.42 -5.27 -16.68
C GLY A 802 5.19 -6.21 -17.85
N ILE A 803 3.95 -6.66 -18.02
CA ILE A 803 3.53 -7.53 -19.13
C ILE A 803 2.55 -6.77 -20.01
N ASP A 804 2.78 -6.80 -21.32
CA ASP A 804 1.92 -6.19 -22.33
C ASP A 804 1.63 -7.20 -23.47
N PRO A 805 0.40 -7.76 -23.53
CA PRO A 805 0.07 -8.87 -24.43
C PRO A 805 -0.24 -8.48 -25.88
N MET A 806 -0.05 -7.23 -26.30
CA MET A 806 -0.58 -6.79 -27.59
C MET A 806 0.00 -7.49 -28.83
N ASN A 807 1.18 -8.13 -28.72
CA ASN A 807 1.84 -8.80 -29.84
C ASN A 807 1.39 -10.24 -30.08
N GLN A 808 0.48 -10.75 -29.25
CA GLN A 808 0.07 -12.15 -29.32
C GLN A 808 -0.38 -12.54 -30.72
N ILE A 809 -0.01 -13.73 -31.15
CA ILE A 809 -0.42 -14.31 -32.42
C ILE A 809 -1.50 -15.37 -32.21
N ASP A 810 -1.44 -16.06 -31.06
CA ASP A 810 -2.36 -17.14 -30.71
C ASP A 810 -3.82 -16.70 -30.56
N THR A 811 -4.71 -17.65 -30.79
CA THR A 811 -6.15 -17.48 -30.57
C THR A 811 -6.52 -17.54 -29.10
N HIS A 812 -5.80 -18.34 -28.31
CA HIS A 812 -6.02 -18.53 -26.88
C HIS A 812 -4.70 -18.42 -26.15
N PHE A 813 -4.31 -17.21 -25.76
CA PHE A 813 -3.08 -17.01 -25.01
C PHE A 813 -3.28 -17.34 -23.53
N VAL A 814 -2.29 -17.99 -22.92
CA VAL A 814 -2.20 -18.24 -21.49
C VAL A 814 -0.92 -17.60 -20.92
N GLY A 815 -1.12 -16.71 -19.95
CA GLY A 815 -0.05 -16.12 -19.13
C GLY A 815 -0.09 -16.68 -17.72
N ARG A 816 0.97 -17.35 -17.28
CA ARG A 816 1.14 -17.81 -15.90
C ARG A 816 2.14 -16.89 -15.21
N VAL A 817 1.70 -16.21 -14.15
CA VAL A 817 2.51 -15.24 -13.41
C VAL A 817 2.44 -15.60 -11.94
N TYR A 818 3.34 -16.48 -11.52
CA TYR A 818 3.34 -17.07 -10.19
C TYR A 818 4.28 -16.35 -9.23
N GLY A 819 5.43 -15.86 -9.67
CA GLY A 819 6.39 -15.11 -8.85
C GLY A 819 6.67 -13.68 -9.34
N GLY A 820 7.38 -12.91 -8.50
CA GLY A 820 8.01 -11.65 -8.86
C GLY A 820 7.30 -10.36 -8.44
N ALA A 821 7.93 -9.24 -8.73
CA ALA A 821 7.40 -7.90 -8.47
C ALA A 821 7.13 -7.15 -9.78
N TRP A 822 5.86 -6.87 -10.03
CA TRP A 822 5.35 -6.37 -11.31
C TRP A 822 4.79 -4.97 -11.15
N ASP A 823 5.19 -4.07 -12.05
CA ASP A 823 4.68 -2.71 -12.08
C ASP A 823 3.30 -2.64 -12.74
N PHE A 824 3.06 -3.49 -13.72
CA PHE A 824 1.73 -3.71 -14.27
C PHE A 824 1.63 -5.04 -15.02
N ILE A 825 0.42 -5.58 -15.06
CA ILE A 825 0.02 -6.64 -15.98
C ILE A 825 -1.15 -6.10 -16.79
N TYR A 826 -0.94 -5.93 -18.09
CA TYR A 826 -2.01 -5.51 -18.97
C TYR A 826 -2.72 -6.69 -19.61
N THR A 827 -4.00 -6.49 -19.90
CA THR A 827 -4.85 -7.35 -20.73
C THR A 827 -5.30 -6.58 -21.96
N GLY A 828 -5.96 -7.23 -22.90
CA GLY A 828 -6.55 -6.58 -24.07
C GLY A 828 -5.75 -6.74 -25.35
N ILE A 829 -6.45 -6.95 -26.46
CA ILE A 829 -5.91 -6.98 -27.82
C ILE A 829 -6.98 -6.56 -28.82
N ASN A 830 -6.57 -5.94 -29.93
CA ASN A 830 -7.47 -5.47 -30.99
C ASN A 830 -7.97 -6.61 -31.90
N SER A 831 -8.53 -7.66 -31.32
CA SER A 831 -9.14 -8.78 -32.07
C SER A 831 -10.26 -9.43 -31.26
N SER A 832 -11.41 -9.62 -31.90
CA SER A 832 -12.56 -10.33 -31.32
C SER A 832 -12.46 -11.85 -31.48
N SER A 833 -11.52 -12.34 -32.29
CA SER A 833 -11.27 -13.78 -32.47
C SER A 833 -10.26 -14.35 -31.47
N ARG A 834 -9.77 -13.53 -30.54
CA ARG A 834 -8.73 -13.90 -29.58
C ARG A 834 -9.23 -13.80 -28.15
N SER A 835 -8.69 -14.66 -27.29
CA SER A 835 -8.87 -14.62 -25.84
C SER A 835 -7.55 -14.72 -25.10
N GLN A 836 -7.55 -14.20 -23.88
CA GLN A 836 -6.40 -14.21 -22.97
C GLN A 836 -6.85 -14.79 -21.63
N THR A 837 -6.07 -15.73 -21.10
CA THR A 837 -6.24 -16.22 -19.73
C THR A 837 -4.97 -15.95 -18.94
N TYR A 838 -5.11 -15.34 -17.77
CA TYR A 838 -4.01 -15.15 -16.84
C TYR A 838 -4.26 -15.93 -15.55
N TYR A 839 -3.22 -16.59 -15.06
CA TYR A 839 -3.18 -17.17 -13.71
C TYR A 839 -2.14 -16.41 -12.89
N ILE A 840 -2.60 -15.77 -11.82
CA ILE A 840 -1.83 -14.84 -11.00
C ILE A 840 -1.69 -15.44 -9.61
N GLY A 841 -0.45 -15.75 -9.22
CA GLY A 841 -0.10 -16.32 -7.92
C GLY A 841 -0.46 -17.81 -7.78
N THR A 842 0.17 -18.46 -6.79
CA THR A 842 -0.04 -19.87 -6.44
C THR A 842 -0.42 -20.09 -4.98
N GLY A 843 -0.22 -19.11 -4.10
CA GLY A 843 -0.38 -19.22 -2.65
C GLY A 843 0.91 -19.55 -1.92
N GLU A 844 1.99 -19.86 -2.65
CA GLU A 844 3.28 -20.31 -2.08
C GLU A 844 4.43 -19.33 -2.37
N SER A 845 4.17 -18.27 -3.15
CA SER A 845 5.16 -17.29 -3.62
C SER A 845 4.77 -15.86 -3.25
N ASP A 846 5.80 -15.04 -2.98
CA ASP A 846 5.65 -13.61 -2.74
C ASP A 846 5.51 -12.84 -4.07
N LEU A 847 4.29 -12.86 -4.62
CA LEU A 847 3.93 -12.10 -5.81
C LEU A 847 3.35 -10.73 -5.44
N THR A 848 3.89 -9.67 -6.04
CA THR A 848 3.29 -8.31 -5.95
C THR A 848 3.05 -7.72 -7.33
N VAL A 849 1.85 -7.18 -7.54
CA VAL A 849 1.46 -6.48 -8.77
C VAL A 849 0.90 -5.11 -8.42
N ASN A 850 1.54 -4.04 -8.92
CA ASN A 850 1.07 -2.68 -8.66
C ASN A 850 -0.26 -2.40 -9.39
N VAL A 851 -0.39 -2.75 -10.67
CA VAL A 851 -1.61 -2.51 -11.46
C VAL A 851 -1.99 -3.69 -12.37
N ILE A 852 -3.24 -4.12 -12.36
CA ILE A 852 -3.81 -4.97 -13.41
C ILE A 852 -4.90 -4.20 -14.15
N ALA A 853 -4.81 -4.07 -15.47
CA ALA A 853 -5.77 -3.27 -16.25
C ALA A 853 -5.91 -3.74 -17.71
N ASN A 854 -6.98 -3.34 -18.39
CA ASN A 854 -7.05 -3.46 -19.85
C ASN A 854 -6.23 -2.33 -20.49
N ASN A 855 -5.37 -2.67 -21.45
CA ASN A 855 -4.34 -1.79 -21.97
C ASN A 855 -4.93 -0.57 -22.72
N ASN A 856 -4.12 0.46 -22.95
CA ASN A 856 -4.49 1.68 -23.65
C ASN A 856 -4.54 1.51 -25.17
N ILE A 857 -5.43 0.62 -25.64
CA ILE A 857 -5.64 0.32 -27.06
C ILE A 857 -7.09 0.05 -27.40
N ASN A 858 -7.39 -0.02 -28.71
CA ASN A 858 -8.61 -0.69 -29.14
C ASN A 858 -8.54 -2.16 -28.70
N SER A 859 -9.53 -2.60 -27.93
CA SER A 859 -9.57 -3.94 -27.36
C SER A 859 -10.91 -4.57 -27.69
N LYS A 860 -10.90 -5.81 -28.18
CA LYS A 860 -12.12 -6.53 -28.61
C LYS A 860 -12.19 -7.97 -28.08
N CYS A 861 -11.18 -8.38 -27.32
CA CYS A 861 -10.99 -9.77 -26.91
C CYS A 861 -11.77 -10.13 -25.66
N LYS A 862 -11.73 -11.42 -25.33
CA LYS A 862 -12.18 -11.95 -24.04
C LYS A 862 -10.96 -12.15 -23.14
N SER A 863 -10.86 -11.39 -22.07
CA SER A 863 -9.77 -11.49 -21.09
C SER A 863 -10.32 -12.06 -19.79
N LEU A 864 -9.69 -13.13 -19.30
CA LEU A 864 -10.00 -13.83 -18.08
C LEU A 864 -8.76 -13.85 -17.19
N VAL A 865 -8.89 -13.42 -15.94
CA VAL A 865 -7.79 -13.32 -15.00
C VAL A 865 -8.19 -14.02 -13.71
N TYR A 866 -7.51 -15.10 -13.38
CA TYR A 866 -7.60 -15.79 -12.11
C TYR A 866 -6.54 -15.24 -11.17
N ILE A 867 -6.97 -14.71 -10.03
CA ILE A 867 -6.10 -14.24 -8.95
C ILE A 867 -6.23 -15.24 -7.80
N ASN A 868 -5.25 -16.12 -7.70
CA ASN A 868 -5.22 -17.18 -6.70
C ASN A 868 -4.56 -16.70 -5.40
N SER A 869 -3.54 -15.84 -5.51
CA SER A 869 -2.81 -15.29 -4.35
C SER A 869 -2.00 -14.04 -4.72
N GLY A 870 -1.20 -13.56 -3.76
CA GLY A 870 -0.29 -12.42 -3.92
C GLY A 870 -0.96 -11.10 -3.56
N THR A 871 -0.23 -9.99 -3.73
CA THR A 871 -0.72 -8.64 -3.45
C THR A 871 -0.97 -7.90 -4.76
N VAL A 872 -2.22 -7.51 -5.02
CA VAL A 872 -2.60 -6.61 -6.10
C VAL A 872 -2.99 -5.26 -5.51
N LYS A 873 -2.20 -4.22 -5.77
CA LYS A 873 -2.47 -2.89 -5.20
C LYS A 873 -3.64 -2.19 -5.88
N LEU A 874 -3.74 -2.31 -7.20
CA LEU A 874 -4.78 -1.66 -7.98
C LEU A 874 -5.24 -2.54 -9.13
N LEU A 875 -6.55 -2.74 -9.23
CA LEU A 875 -7.18 -3.48 -10.31
C LEU A 875 -8.19 -2.59 -11.01
N HIS A 876 -8.04 -2.42 -12.32
CA HIS A 876 -9.00 -1.68 -13.14
C HIS A 876 -9.92 -2.65 -13.86
N VAL A 877 -11.21 -2.51 -13.62
CA VAL A 877 -12.28 -3.10 -14.42
C VAL A 877 -12.65 -2.18 -15.59
N ALA A 878 -11.67 -1.45 -16.11
CA ALA A 878 -11.78 -0.52 -17.23
C ALA A 878 -10.50 -0.54 -18.06
N ALA A 879 -10.57 -0.02 -19.29
CA ALA A 879 -9.37 0.22 -20.10
C ALA A 879 -8.61 1.44 -19.61
N ILE A 880 -7.31 1.51 -19.84
CA ILE A 880 -6.52 2.75 -19.65
C ILE A 880 -6.89 3.72 -20.78
N ASP A 881 -7.30 4.95 -20.44
CA ASP A 881 -7.37 6.03 -21.42
C ASP A 881 -6.15 6.96 -21.29
N LYS A 882 -5.79 7.64 -22.37
CA LYS A 882 -5.04 8.90 -22.32
C LYS A 882 -5.65 9.83 -23.35
N ILE A 883 -6.68 10.59 -22.96
CA ILE A 883 -7.21 11.67 -23.81
C ILE A 883 -6.17 12.78 -23.85
N ASN A 884 -5.32 12.78 -24.88
CA ASN A 884 -4.71 14.01 -25.36
C ASN A 884 -5.67 14.61 -26.40
N SER A 885 -5.83 15.94 -26.40
CA SER A 885 -6.89 16.69 -27.11
C SER A 885 -6.99 16.51 -28.64
N SER A 886 -6.16 15.64 -29.22
CA SER A 886 -6.05 15.36 -30.66
C SER A 886 -6.37 13.90 -31.07
N ASN A 887 -6.66 12.98 -30.14
CA ASN A 887 -6.92 11.58 -30.47
C ASN A 887 -8.40 11.21 -30.26
N TYR A 888 -9.08 10.80 -31.35
CA TYR A 888 -10.39 10.16 -31.35
C TYR A 888 -10.38 8.94 -30.39
N GLY A 889 -11.40 8.80 -29.54
CA GLY A 889 -11.47 7.76 -28.49
C GLY A 889 -11.24 6.32 -28.98
N ARG A 890 -10.77 5.42 -28.12
CA ARG A 890 -10.51 4.01 -28.46
C ARG A 890 -11.78 3.17 -28.33
N VAL A 891 -11.97 2.21 -29.22
CA VAL A 891 -13.09 1.24 -29.16
C VAL A 891 -12.70 0.08 -28.28
N VAL A 892 -13.37 -0.07 -27.14
CA VAL A 892 -13.21 -1.19 -26.21
C VAL A 892 -14.52 -1.99 -26.14
N THR A 893 -14.43 -3.26 -26.51
CA THR A 893 -15.54 -4.21 -26.61
C THR A 893 -15.05 -5.59 -26.18
N GLY A 894 -15.94 -6.57 -26.02
CA GLY A 894 -15.57 -7.93 -25.60
C GLY A 894 -15.86 -8.15 -24.11
N SER A 895 -15.00 -8.87 -23.39
CA SER A 895 -15.19 -9.12 -21.96
C SER A 895 -13.90 -9.03 -21.15
N LEU A 896 -14.03 -8.54 -19.92
CA LEU A 896 -12.98 -8.54 -18.91
C LEU A 896 -13.55 -9.20 -17.64
N THR A 897 -12.98 -10.34 -17.28
CA THR A 897 -13.43 -11.15 -16.14
C THR A 897 -12.29 -11.37 -15.17
N TYR A 898 -12.51 -10.98 -13.92
CA TYR A 898 -11.62 -11.26 -12.80
C TYR A 898 -12.28 -12.30 -11.88
N VAL A 899 -11.53 -13.36 -11.56
CA VAL A 899 -11.93 -14.39 -10.61
C VAL A 899 -10.94 -14.36 -9.44
N PHE A 900 -11.44 -14.01 -8.27
CA PHE A 900 -10.67 -13.92 -7.04
C PHE A 900 -10.86 -15.19 -6.24
N LYS A 901 -9.77 -15.94 -6.01
CA LYS A 901 -9.74 -17.13 -5.15
C LYS A 901 -8.96 -16.90 -3.86
N GLY A 902 -8.04 -15.93 -3.84
CA GLY A 902 -7.25 -15.57 -2.67
C GLY A 902 -6.37 -14.33 -2.89
N GLY A 903 -5.48 -14.05 -1.93
CA GLY A 903 -4.56 -12.91 -1.97
C GLY A 903 -5.12 -11.60 -1.41
N ILE A 904 -4.30 -10.56 -1.43
CA ILE A 904 -4.64 -9.21 -0.95
C ILE A 904 -4.96 -8.34 -2.15
N ILE A 905 -6.22 -7.90 -2.28
CA ILE A 905 -6.64 -6.95 -3.30
C ILE A 905 -6.93 -5.61 -2.62
N GLN A 906 -6.00 -4.66 -2.71
CA GLN A 906 -6.15 -3.41 -1.97
C GLN A 906 -7.26 -2.53 -2.55
N ARG A 907 -7.37 -2.47 -3.89
CA ARG A 907 -8.35 -1.59 -4.55
C ARG A 907 -8.79 -2.07 -5.92
N ILE A 908 -10.08 -1.98 -6.17
CA ILE A 908 -10.72 -2.16 -7.47
C ILE A 908 -11.32 -0.82 -7.91
N ARG A 909 -11.11 -0.45 -9.16
CA ARG A 909 -11.76 0.70 -9.79
C ARG A 909 -12.47 0.29 -11.05
N ASP A 910 -13.67 0.81 -11.28
CA ASP A 910 -14.36 0.66 -12.55
C ASP A 910 -14.04 1.80 -13.56
N TYR A 911 -13.01 2.58 -13.26
CA TYR A 911 -12.44 3.65 -14.07
C TYR A 911 -10.90 3.66 -14.00
N HIS A 912 -10.25 4.43 -14.88
CA HIS A 912 -8.79 4.60 -14.86
C HIS A 912 -8.31 5.89 -14.15
N ASP A 913 -8.64 7.06 -14.72
CA ASP A 913 -8.27 8.39 -14.21
C ASP A 913 -9.45 9.36 -14.42
N GLU A 914 -9.93 9.98 -13.36
CA GLU A 914 -11.10 10.87 -13.34
C GLU A 914 -11.01 12.02 -14.34
N SER A 915 -9.81 12.57 -14.53
CA SER A 915 -9.57 13.73 -15.39
C SER A 915 -9.73 13.43 -16.88
N GLN A 916 -9.79 12.15 -17.26
CA GLN A 916 -9.81 11.69 -18.65
C GLN A 916 -11.14 11.04 -19.06
N GLN A 917 -12.19 11.16 -18.23
CA GLN A 917 -13.44 10.43 -18.41
C GLN A 917 -14.64 11.32 -18.78
N ASN A 918 -14.47 12.48 -19.43
CA ASN A 918 -15.62 13.34 -19.79
C ASN A 918 -16.31 12.89 -21.11
N HIS A 919 -17.61 12.53 -21.05
CA HIS A 919 -18.42 12.04 -22.19
C HIS A 919 -18.76 13.14 -23.21
N ALA A 920 -18.87 14.40 -22.77
CA ALA A 920 -19.53 15.46 -23.54
C ALA A 920 -18.83 15.77 -24.88
N THR A 921 -17.59 15.34 -25.05
CA THR A 921 -16.76 15.60 -26.23
C THR A 921 -16.28 14.34 -26.95
N ARG A 922 -16.69 13.12 -26.51
CA ARG A 922 -16.20 11.86 -27.08
C ARG A 922 -17.06 11.42 -28.27
N THR A 923 -16.39 10.88 -29.29
CA THR A 923 -17.02 10.38 -30.53
C THR A 923 -17.00 8.85 -30.65
N ASN A 924 -16.19 8.15 -29.84
CA ASN A 924 -16.04 6.70 -29.87
C ASN A 924 -16.34 6.08 -28.49
N PRO A 925 -17.00 4.90 -28.41
CA PRO A 925 -17.30 4.19 -27.17
C PRO A 925 -16.04 3.70 -26.46
N TYR A 926 -15.90 3.97 -25.16
CA TYR A 926 -14.71 3.69 -24.36
C TYR A 926 -14.81 2.44 -23.47
N CYS A 927 -15.96 2.14 -22.88
CA CYS A 927 -16.17 0.93 -22.04
C CYS A 927 -17.66 0.50 -21.99
N GLU A 928 -18.54 1.20 -22.68
CA GLU A 928 -20.01 0.98 -22.65
C GLU A 928 -20.39 -0.40 -23.20
N ASN A 929 -19.55 -0.95 -24.07
CA ASN A 929 -19.74 -2.24 -24.75
C ASN A 929 -18.74 -3.32 -24.28
N LEU A 930 -17.99 -3.07 -23.20
CA LEU A 930 -17.13 -4.06 -22.57
C LEU A 930 -17.90 -4.74 -21.44
N VAL A 931 -18.07 -6.07 -21.52
CA VAL A 931 -18.69 -6.86 -20.45
C VAL A 931 -17.69 -6.99 -19.30
N ARG A 932 -18.03 -6.44 -18.14
CA ARG A 932 -17.16 -6.38 -16.97
C ARG A 932 -17.70 -7.27 -15.86
N THR A 933 -16.88 -8.23 -15.44
CA THR A 933 -17.30 -9.29 -14.52
C THR A 933 -16.31 -9.44 -13.37
N LEU A 934 -16.81 -9.43 -12.15
CA LEU A 934 -16.07 -9.80 -10.95
C LEU A 934 -16.69 -11.07 -10.34
N VAL A 935 -15.86 -12.05 -10.01
CA VAL A 935 -16.27 -13.29 -9.34
C VAL A 935 -15.40 -13.50 -8.11
N PHE A 936 -15.99 -13.44 -6.93
CA PHE A 936 -15.38 -13.83 -5.68
C PHE A 936 -15.70 -15.30 -5.44
N ASP A 937 -14.69 -16.16 -5.62
CA ASP A 937 -14.80 -17.62 -5.62
C ASP A 937 -14.04 -18.18 -4.42
N GLY A 938 -14.75 -18.40 -3.31
CA GLY A 938 -14.14 -18.78 -2.03
C GLY A 938 -13.23 -17.71 -1.41
N TYR A 939 -13.20 -16.50 -1.98
CA TYR A 939 -12.37 -15.39 -1.50
C TYR A 939 -12.82 -14.91 -0.12
N ILE A 940 -11.87 -14.77 0.81
CA ILE A 940 -12.08 -14.21 2.14
C ILE A 940 -11.12 -13.03 2.31
N GLY A 941 -11.63 -11.82 2.55
CA GLY A 941 -10.77 -10.66 2.74
C GLY A 941 -11.48 -9.31 2.61
N SER A 942 -10.69 -8.25 2.74
CA SER A 942 -11.14 -6.86 2.59
C SER A 942 -10.65 -6.26 1.27
N VAL A 943 -11.53 -5.54 0.56
CA VAL A 943 -11.24 -4.96 -0.76
C VAL A 943 -11.80 -3.54 -0.86
N GLY A 944 -10.94 -2.57 -1.21
CA GLY A 944 -11.41 -1.23 -1.57
C GLY A 944 -12.12 -1.22 -2.93
N TYR A 945 -13.25 -0.53 -3.06
CA TYR A 945 -13.95 -0.31 -4.33
C TYR A 945 -14.16 1.20 -4.55
N ASP A 946 -13.63 1.73 -5.65
CA ASP A 946 -13.87 3.11 -6.07
C ASP A 946 -14.75 3.12 -7.33
N HIS A 947 -15.76 3.99 -7.34
CA HIS A 947 -16.55 4.33 -8.51
C HIS A 947 -16.32 5.80 -8.87
N LEU A 948 -16.42 6.15 -10.16
CA LEU A 948 -16.41 7.55 -10.57
C LEU A 948 -17.85 8.01 -10.76
N ALA A 949 -18.23 9.18 -10.23
CA ALA A 949 -19.60 9.72 -10.30
C ALA A 949 -20.36 9.35 -11.60
N VAL A 950 -21.59 8.84 -11.46
CA VAL A 950 -22.45 8.31 -12.55
C VAL A 950 -22.60 9.25 -13.76
N ASN A 951 -22.30 10.54 -13.61
CA ASN A 951 -22.39 11.53 -14.67
C ASN A 951 -21.09 11.65 -15.51
N LEU A 952 -20.03 10.88 -15.19
CA LEU A 952 -18.66 11.01 -15.70
C LEU A 952 -18.03 9.67 -16.18
N ASN A 953 -18.78 8.81 -16.89
CA ASN A 953 -18.29 7.62 -17.63
C ASN A 953 -17.75 6.41 -16.83
N ALA A 954 -17.97 6.28 -15.52
CA ALA A 954 -17.84 4.94 -14.92
C ALA A 954 -19.12 4.14 -15.18
N ASN A 955 -18.99 3.09 -15.99
CA ASN A 955 -20.14 2.37 -16.50
C ASN A 955 -20.62 1.24 -15.56
N GLY A 956 -20.17 1.19 -14.29
CA GLY A 956 -20.52 0.13 -13.33
C GLY A 956 -20.02 -1.26 -13.73
N LEU A 957 -20.56 -2.35 -13.19
CA LEU A 957 -20.27 -3.73 -13.59
C LEU A 957 -21.44 -4.34 -14.36
N ASP A 958 -21.15 -5.29 -15.26
CA ASP A 958 -22.19 -6.06 -15.94
C ASP A 958 -22.55 -7.31 -15.12
N ASN A 959 -21.56 -7.96 -14.50
CA ASN A 959 -21.75 -9.12 -13.64
C ASN A 959 -20.94 -9.03 -12.34
N LEU A 960 -21.55 -9.43 -11.23
CA LEU A 960 -20.90 -9.60 -9.94
C LEU A 960 -21.35 -10.93 -9.33
N SER A 961 -20.42 -11.74 -8.83
CA SER A 961 -20.76 -13.04 -8.25
C SER A 961 -19.96 -13.32 -6.99
N PHE A 962 -20.63 -13.91 -6.00
CA PHE A 962 -20.05 -14.46 -4.78
C PHE A 962 -20.43 -15.93 -4.68
N ILE A 963 -19.44 -16.80 -4.77
CA ILE A 963 -19.62 -18.24 -4.86
C ILE A 963 -18.65 -18.99 -3.94
N ASN A 964 -18.94 -20.26 -3.70
CA ASN A 964 -18.13 -21.20 -2.95
C ASN A 964 -17.76 -20.69 -1.54
N GLY A 965 -18.69 -19.99 -0.88
CA GLY A 965 -18.49 -19.52 0.50
C GLY A 965 -17.64 -18.26 0.63
N ALA A 966 -17.50 -17.46 -0.44
CA ALA A 966 -16.81 -16.17 -0.39
C ALA A 966 -17.36 -15.25 0.73
N ASN A 967 -16.47 -14.61 1.48
CA ASN A 967 -16.78 -13.66 2.55
C ASN A 967 -15.98 -12.36 2.36
N VAL A 968 -16.64 -11.32 1.84
CA VAL A 968 -15.96 -10.11 1.34
C VAL A 968 -16.37 -8.87 2.12
N THR A 969 -15.40 -8.18 2.72
CA THR A 969 -15.62 -6.84 3.28
C THR A 969 -15.21 -5.80 2.24
N PHE A 970 -16.16 -5.00 1.76
CA PHE A 970 -15.81 -3.89 0.88
C PHE A 970 -15.57 -2.60 1.69
N THR A 971 -14.59 -1.82 1.28
CA THR A 971 -14.38 -0.45 1.77
C THR A 971 -14.49 0.53 0.60
N GLY A 972 -14.92 1.77 0.85
CA GLY A 972 -15.07 2.78 -0.21
C GLY A 972 -16.52 2.96 -0.67
N GLU A 973 -16.72 3.05 -1.98
CA GLU A 973 -18.01 3.40 -2.59
C GLU A 973 -18.90 2.20 -2.89
N ASN A 974 -20.20 2.46 -3.10
CA ASN A 974 -21.16 1.43 -3.51
C ASN A 974 -20.76 0.80 -4.85
N ILE A 975 -20.99 -0.50 -4.98
CA ILE A 975 -20.78 -1.19 -6.26
C ILE A 975 -21.96 -0.88 -7.18
N VAL A 976 -21.65 -0.38 -8.36
CA VAL A 976 -22.65 0.11 -9.30
C VAL A 976 -22.84 -0.89 -10.43
N MET A 977 -24.08 -1.27 -10.77
CA MET A 977 -24.42 -2.22 -11.83
C MET A 977 -25.03 -1.54 -13.07
N LYS A 978 -24.61 -1.99 -14.25
CA LYS A 978 -25.01 -1.50 -15.57
C LYS A 978 -26.41 -1.98 -15.96
N ALA A 979 -27.18 -1.14 -16.67
CA ALA A 979 -28.52 -1.46 -17.15
C ALA A 979 -28.58 -2.20 -18.50
N ASN A 980 -27.51 -2.19 -19.30
CA ASN A 980 -27.55 -2.67 -20.68
C ASN A 980 -26.75 -3.97 -20.88
N ALA A 981 -27.37 -5.15 -21.11
CA ALA A 981 -28.83 -5.39 -21.27
C ALA A 981 -29.57 -5.71 -19.97
N ASN A 982 -28.84 -6.04 -18.88
CA ASN A 982 -29.35 -6.37 -17.55
C ASN A 982 -28.12 -6.63 -16.64
N GLY A 983 -27.90 -5.85 -15.58
CA GLY A 983 -26.79 -6.07 -14.64
C GLY A 983 -27.09 -7.24 -13.72
N ILE A 984 -26.20 -8.23 -13.61
CA ILE A 984 -26.46 -9.48 -12.89
C ILE A 984 -25.62 -9.55 -11.63
N VAL A 985 -26.28 -9.82 -10.50
CA VAL A 985 -25.64 -10.15 -9.23
C VAL A 985 -26.04 -11.57 -8.85
N TYR A 986 -25.06 -12.40 -8.51
CA TYR A 986 -25.29 -13.73 -7.95
C TYR A 986 -24.61 -13.86 -6.59
N LYS A 987 -25.32 -14.41 -5.61
CA LYS A 987 -24.77 -14.78 -4.31
C LYS A 987 -25.26 -16.17 -3.97
N ASP A 988 -24.36 -17.13 -3.77
CA ASP A 988 -24.81 -18.43 -3.26
C ASP A 988 -25.25 -18.33 -1.77
N ALA A 989 -25.77 -19.43 -1.22
CA ALA A 989 -26.29 -19.43 0.14
C ALA A 989 -25.19 -19.40 1.23
N GLY A 990 -23.96 -19.78 0.90
CA GLY A 990 -22.82 -19.80 1.83
C GLY A 990 -21.96 -18.53 1.79
N SER A 991 -22.17 -17.67 0.79
CA SER A 991 -21.42 -16.42 0.62
C SER A 991 -22.03 -15.21 1.31
N SER A 992 -21.16 -14.30 1.76
CA SER A 992 -21.51 -13.03 2.40
C SER A 992 -20.65 -11.87 1.88
N PHE A 993 -21.20 -10.65 1.95
CA PHE A 993 -20.40 -9.44 1.82
C PHE A 993 -20.98 -8.32 2.69
N VAL A 994 -20.13 -7.37 3.11
CA VAL A 994 -20.49 -6.22 3.98
C VAL A 994 -19.75 -4.95 3.56
N GLY A 995 -20.09 -3.81 4.17
CA GLY A 995 -19.37 -2.53 4.05
C GLY A 995 -19.84 -1.59 2.92
N VAL A 996 -20.49 -2.12 1.88
CA VAL A 996 -21.06 -1.32 0.78
C VAL A 996 -22.43 -1.85 0.34
N SER A 997 -23.21 -1.03 -0.36
CA SER A 997 -24.43 -1.47 -1.04
C SER A 997 -24.19 -1.72 -2.52
N ILE A 998 -25.03 -2.56 -3.14
CA ILE A 998 -25.10 -2.68 -4.60
C ILE A 998 -26.21 -1.78 -5.13
N GLN A 999 -25.91 -0.98 -6.14
CA GLN A 999 -26.82 0.02 -6.70
C GLN A 999 -26.83 -0.07 -8.23
N GLY A 1000 -27.99 0.11 -8.85
CA GLY A 1000 -28.10 0.13 -10.31
C GLY A 1000 -27.97 1.53 -10.92
N ILE A 1001 -27.52 1.65 -12.18
CA ILE A 1001 -27.56 2.90 -12.96
C ILE A 1001 -28.86 2.99 -13.76
N LYS A 1002 -29.54 4.13 -13.73
CA LYS A 1002 -30.70 4.44 -14.58
C LYS A 1002 -30.25 5.06 -15.91
N SER A 1003 -30.91 4.67 -17.01
CA SER A 1003 -30.65 5.09 -18.41
C SER A 1003 -29.56 4.30 -19.16
N ASN A 1004 -29.54 4.41 -20.49
CA ASN A 1004 -28.73 3.60 -21.43
C ASN A 1004 -27.62 4.39 -22.14
N TYR A 1005 -26.84 5.19 -21.40
CA TYR A 1005 -25.60 5.83 -21.90
C TYR A 1005 -25.78 6.89 -23.00
N THR A 1006 -26.99 7.44 -23.19
CA THR A 1006 -27.23 8.52 -24.19
C THR A 1006 -27.27 9.94 -23.61
N SER A 1007 -27.51 10.09 -22.30
CA SER A 1007 -27.38 11.30 -21.44
C SER A 1007 -28.25 11.17 -20.19
N GLY A 1008 -27.91 11.89 -19.10
CA GLY A 1008 -28.78 12.03 -17.92
C GLY A 1008 -28.81 10.82 -16.98
N GLU A 1009 -27.70 10.09 -16.87
CA GLU A 1009 -27.57 8.94 -15.97
C GLU A 1009 -27.74 9.37 -14.52
N SER A 1010 -28.33 8.48 -13.71
CA SER A 1010 -28.51 8.73 -12.28
C SER A 1010 -28.49 7.42 -11.52
N LEU A 1011 -28.20 7.51 -10.22
CA LEU A 1011 -28.25 6.36 -9.34
C LEU A 1011 -29.69 5.86 -9.16
N GLY A 1012 -29.87 4.56 -9.31
CA GLY A 1012 -31.11 3.83 -9.08
C GLY A 1012 -31.26 3.35 -7.63
N SER A 1013 -32.17 2.42 -7.40
CA SER A 1013 -32.36 1.81 -6.08
C SER A 1013 -31.17 0.95 -5.70
N THR A 1014 -30.79 0.97 -4.42
CA THR A 1014 -29.94 -0.06 -3.83
C THR A 1014 -30.71 -1.37 -3.67
N MET A 1015 -30.01 -2.49 -3.59
CA MET A 1015 -30.60 -3.78 -3.24
C MET A 1015 -29.98 -4.38 -1.98
N THR A 1016 -30.79 -5.16 -1.26
CA THR A 1016 -30.31 -6.16 -0.32
C THR A 1016 -30.16 -7.48 -1.07
N VAL A 1017 -28.94 -8.02 -1.12
CA VAL A 1017 -28.66 -9.23 -1.90
C VAL A 1017 -29.03 -10.48 -1.11
N ALA A 1018 -30.19 -11.04 -1.45
CA ALA A 1018 -30.58 -12.39 -1.05
C ALA A 1018 -29.75 -13.45 -1.80
N SER A 1019 -29.74 -14.69 -1.33
CA SER A 1019 -29.14 -15.80 -2.08
C SER A 1019 -29.91 -16.05 -3.38
N GLY A 1020 -29.18 -16.42 -4.43
CA GLY A 1020 -29.68 -16.56 -5.79
C GLY A 1020 -29.28 -15.40 -6.70
N PHE A 1021 -29.97 -15.29 -7.84
CA PHE A 1021 -29.69 -14.27 -8.84
C PHE A 1021 -30.59 -13.05 -8.65
N SER A 1022 -30.04 -11.87 -8.90
CA SER A 1022 -30.75 -10.60 -8.97
C SER A 1022 -30.36 -9.84 -10.23
N VAL A 1023 -31.34 -9.24 -10.89
CA VAL A 1023 -31.14 -8.58 -12.19
C VAL A 1023 -31.59 -7.13 -12.14
N TRP A 1024 -30.68 -6.22 -12.46
CA TRP A 1024 -30.95 -4.80 -12.65
C TRP A 1024 -31.34 -4.52 -14.11
N ASN A 1025 -32.57 -4.08 -14.33
CA ASN A 1025 -33.09 -3.80 -15.69
C ASN A 1025 -32.99 -2.32 -16.12
N GLY A 1026 -32.35 -1.47 -15.31
CA GLY A 1026 -32.29 -0.02 -15.52
C GLY A 1026 -33.28 0.79 -14.70
N ASP A 1027 -34.30 0.18 -14.12
CA ASP A 1027 -35.31 0.87 -13.31
C ASP A 1027 -35.51 0.26 -11.93
N ALA A 1028 -35.51 -1.07 -11.84
CA ALA A 1028 -35.72 -1.83 -10.61
C ALA A 1028 -34.91 -3.13 -10.58
N TRP A 1029 -34.70 -3.65 -9.37
CA TRP A 1029 -34.17 -5.00 -9.16
C TRP A 1029 -35.28 -6.04 -9.31
N ASN A 1030 -35.04 -7.04 -10.13
CA ASN A 1030 -36.01 -8.10 -10.43
C ASN A 1030 -35.44 -9.48 -10.13
N THR A 1031 -36.34 -10.41 -9.83
CA THR A 1031 -36.05 -11.84 -9.85
C THR A 1031 -35.91 -12.30 -11.31
N PRO A 1032 -34.86 -13.05 -11.65
CA PRO A 1032 -34.67 -13.51 -13.00
C PRO A 1032 -35.68 -14.57 -13.42
N VAL A 1033 -35.97 -14.59 -14.71
CA VAL A 1033 -36.65 -15.66 -15.44
C VAL A 1033 -35.62 -16.29 -16.37
N SER A 1034 -35.48 -17.62 -16.34
CA SER A 1034 -34.60 -18.31 -17.27
C SER A 1034 -35.34 -18.68 -18.56
N ALA A 1035 -34.71 -18.37 -19.69
CA ALA A 1035 -35.14 -18.81 -21.01
C ALA A 1035 -34.22 -19.95 -21.46
N LYS A 1036 -34.75 -21.17 -21.41
CA LYS A 1036 -34.05 -22.37 -21.89
C LYS A 1036 -34.34 -22.58 -23.37
N PHE A 1037 -33.30 -22.58 -24.19
CA PHE A 1037 -33.39 -22.89 -25.61
C PHE A 1037 -33.26 -24.39 -25.82
N ILE A 1038 -34.25 -24.99 -26.48
CA ILE A 1038 -34.29 -26.43 -26.75
C ILE A 1038 -34.12 -26.60 -28.26
N THR A 1039 -33.03 -27.25 -28.66
CA THR A 1039 -32.67 -27.50 -30.07
C THR A 1039 -33.31 -28.77 -30.62
N GLY A 1040 -33.81 -29.66 -29.74
CA GLY A 1040 -34.32 -30.98 -30.12
C GLY A 1040 -33.21 -31.99 -30.48
N TYR A 1041 -31.93 -31.57 -30.38
CA TYR A 1041 -30.75 -32.38 -30.69
C TYR A 1041 -29.77 -32.30 -29.52
N ASP A 1042 -29.48 -33.44 -28.88
CA ASP A 1042 -28.66 -33.53 -27.66
C ASP A 1042 -27.21 -33.06 -27.87
N GLU A 1043 -26.72 -33.06 -29.10
CA GLU A 1043 -25.36 -32.64 -29.47
C GLU A 1043 -25.19 -31.11 -29.58
N VAL A 1044 -26.28 -30.34 -29.51
CA VAL A 1044 -26.26 -28.87 -29.64
C VAL A 1044 -26.71 -28.22 -28.34
N SER A 1045 -25.75 -27.86 -27.48
CA SER A 1045 -25.97 -27.11 -26.25
C SER A 1045 -25.89 -25.60 -26.46
N ILE A 1046 -26.78 -24.85 -25.82
CA ILE A 1046 -26.76 -23.38 -25.83
C ILE A 1046 -26.81 -22.91 -24.38
N PRO A 1047 -26.08 -21.84 -24.02
CA PRO A 1047 -26.19 -21.23 -22.71
C PRO A 1047 -27.64 -20.88 -22.38
N GLU A 1048 -28.07 -21.19 -21.16
CA GLU A 1048 -29.34 -20.72 -20.63
C GLU A 1048 -29.29 -19.20 -20.49
N MET A 1049 -30.28 -18.49 -21.01
CA MET A 1049 -30.31 -17.03 -20.92
C MET A 1049 -31.10 -16.60 -19.69
N ILE A 1050 -30.48 -15.79 -18.85
CA ILE A 1050 -31.11 -15.18 -17.68
C ILE A 1050 -31.65 -13.80 -18.08
N THR A 1051 -32.95 -13.57 -17.91
CA THR A 1051 -33.62 -12.30 -18.24
C THR A 1051 -34.67 -11.92 -17.19
N THR A 1052 -35.48 -10.90 -17.44
CA THR A 1052 -36.58 -10.47 -16.56
C THR A 1052 -37.94 -10.63 -17.27
N GLU A 1053 -39.00 -10.85 -16.50
CA GLU A 1053 -40.35 -11.00 -17.05
C GLU A 1053 -40.77 -9.74 -17.85
N GLY A 1054 -41.24 -9.92 -19.08
CA GLY A 1054 -41.64 -8.82 -19.98
C GLY A 1054 -40.53 -8.19 -20.81
N SER A 1055 -39.26 -8.60 -20.63
CA SER A 1055 -38.14 -8.13 -21.45
C SER A 1055 -38.20 -8.62 -22.91
N LYS A 1056 -37.75 -7.77 -23.84
CA LYS A 1056 -37.48 -8.19 -25.23
C LYS A 1056 -36.17 -8.96 -25.25
N VAL A 1057 -36.21 -10.22 -25.67
CA VAL A 1057 -35.04 -11.07 -25.81
C VAL A 1057 -34.60 -11.09 -27.28
N ILE A 1058 -33.31 -10.86 -27.52
CA ILE A 1058 -32.67 -11.14 -28.81
C ILE A 1058 -32.40 -12.63 -28.87
N LEU A 1059 -32.96 -13.30 -29.86
CA LEU A 1059 -32.81 -14.74 -29.98
C LEU A 1059 -31.41 -15.09 -30.49
N PRO A 1060 -30.68 -16.01 -29.84
CA PRO A 1060 -29.27 -16.25 -30.10
C PRO A 1060 -29.03 -16.69 -31.55
N ASN A 1061 -28.00 -16.12 -32.17
CA ASN A 1061 -27.62 -16.43 -33.56
C ASN A 1061 -26.38 -17.33 -33.66
N ASP A 1062 -25.87 -17.82 -32.54
CA ASP A 1062 -24.63 -18.61 -32.45
C ASP A 1062 -24.72 -19.94 -33.24
N LEU A 1063 -25.93 -20.34 -33.61
CA LEU A 1063 -26.19 -21.55 -34.40
C LEU A 1063 -26.26 -21.34 -35.91
N CYS A 1064 -26.12 -20.13 -36.46
CA CYS A 1064 -26.29 -19.87 -37.91
C CYS A 1064 -25.35 -20.66 -38.84
N HIS A 1065 -24.31 -21.29 -38.30
CA HIS A 1065 -23.40 -22.18 -39.02
C HIS A 1065 -23.52 -23.66 -38.63
N ALA A 1066 -24.43 -24.01 -37.70
CA ALA A 1066 -24.63 -25.36 -37.23
C ALA A 1066 -25.43 -26.19 -38.25
N VAL A 1067 -24.89 -27.36 -38.59
CA VAL A 1067 -25.55 -28.40 -39.39
C VAL A 1067 -25.60 -29.65 -38.54
N VAL A 1068 -26.79 -30.21 -38.35
CA VAL A 1068 -27.02 -31.46 -37.62
C VAL A 1068 -27.67 -32.50 -38.52
N ILE A 1069 -27.56 -33.77 -38.16
CA ILE A 1069 -28.20 -34.87 -38.90
C ILE A 1069 -29.48 -35.25 -38.16
N ASP A 1070 -30.62 -35.19 -38.86
CA ASP A 1070 -31.91 -35.55 -38.26
C ASP A 1070 -32.09 -37.08 -38.11
N ALA A 1071 -33.18 -37.49 -37.46
CA ALA A 1071 -33.51 -38.91 -37.27
C ALA A 1071 -33.73 -39.71 -38.57
N ASN A 1072 -33.79 -39.03 -39.73
CA ASN A 1072 -33.90 -39.63 -41.07
C ASN A 1072 -32.60 -39.57 -41.87
N ASN A 1073 -31.47 -39.24 -41.23
CA ASN A 1073 -30.15 -39.06 -41.86
C ASN A 1073 -30.08 -37.88 -42.86
N ILE A 1074 -30.86 -36.82 -42.65
CA ILE A 1074 -30.83 -35.61 -43.48
C ILE A 1074 -30.03 -34.52 -42.76
N GLU A 1075 -29.09 -33.89 -43.46
CA GLU A 1075 -28.40 -32.70 -42.97
C GLU A 1075 -29.37 -31.52 -42.92
N VAL A 1076 -29.59 -30.98 -41.74
CA VAL A 1076 -30.46 -29.84 -41.48
C VAL A 1076 -29.66 -28.71 -40.83
N GLY A 1077 -29.74 -27.52 -41.43
CA GLY A 1077 -29.11 -26.31 -40.91
C GLY A 1077 -30.07 -25.53 -40.01
N PHE A 1078 -29.51 -24.83 -39.03
CA PHE A 1078 -30.29 -23.92 -38.19
C PHE A 1078 -30.81 -22.72 -39.01
N TYR A 1079 -32.10 -22.41 -38.88
CA TYR A 1079 -32.76 -21.34 -39.65
C TYR A 1079 -33.43 -20.25 -38.78
N GLY A 1080 -33.74 -20.57 -37.51
CA GLY A 1080 -34.41 -19.66 -36.59
C GLY A 1080 -35.06 -20.40 -35.42
N TRP A 1081 -35.79 -19.66 -34.60
CA TRP A 1081 -36.35 -20.10 -33.32
C TRP A 1081 -37.87 -20.19 -33.39
N MET A 1082 -38.43 -21.20 -32.71
CA MET A 1082 -39.87 -21.33 -32.51
C MET A 1082 -40.22 -20.96 -31.07
N VAL A 1083 -41.15 -20.02 -30.88
CA VAL A 1083 -41.66 -19.61 -29.57
C VAL A 1083 -43.19 -19.60 -29.63
N ASN A 1084 -43.86 -20.45 -28.84
CA ASN A 1084 -45.33 -20.59 -28.81
C ASN A 1084 -45.94 -20.69 -30.22
N ASP A 1085 -45.44 -21.64 -31.01
CA ASP A 1085 -45.86 -21.92 -32.40
C ASP A 1085 -45.64 -20.78 -33.42
N LYS A 1086 -44.84 -19.77 -33.06
CA LYS A 1086 -44.44 -18.70 -33.98
C LYS A 1086 -42.95 -18.79 -34.29
N PHE A 1087 -42.62 -18.63 -35.57
CA PHE A 1087 -41.26 -18.63 -36.07
C PHE A 1087 -40.64 -17.23 -35.99
N TYR A 1088 -39.41 -17.17 -35.51
CA TYR A 1088 -38.60 -15.97 -35.41
C TYR A 1088 -37.23 -16.23 -36.02
N PHE A 1089 -36.71 -15.28 -36.79
CA PHE A 1089 -35.31 -15.34 -37.20
C PHE A 1089 -34.41 -15.09 -35.98
N ALA A 1090 -33.21 -15.68 -35.99
CA ALA A 1090 -32.19 -15.35 -34.99
C ALA A 1090 -31.61 -13.95 -35.28
N GLY A 1091 -31.35 -13.17 -34.22
CA GLY A 1091 -30.93 -11.76 -34.29
C GLY A 1091 -32.03 -10.75 -33.97
#